data_AF-A0A7E5W611-F1
#
_entry.id   AF-A0A7E5W611-F1
#
_cell.length_a   1.000
_cell.length_b   1.000
_cell.length_c   1.000
_cell.angle_alpha   90.00
_cell.angle_beta   90.00
_cell.angle_gamma   90.00
#
_symmetry.space_group_name_H-M   'P 1'
#
loop_
_entity.id
_entity.type
_entity.pdbx_description
1 polymer ?
#
loop_
_entity_poly.entity_id
_entity_poly.type
_entity_poly.pdbx_seq_one_letter_code
_entity_poly.pdbx_strand_id
1 'polypeptide(L)'
;MDYQCIVVYTVINIAPPRQSAQASDVSDGCVTWFKNKIKRAVAFYLHSLNLSPNSGIIHGNLACLYYKQGFIDLAIDTYRRAIELQPNFPDAYCNLANALKEKGLVSEAEECYNKALRLCPSHVDTLNNLGNVKREQGKIDEATKLYMKALEVFPNFAATHSNLASLLQHQGKLHEALMHYKHAINIQPNFADAYSNMGNTLRELQDIAGALECFKKAIEINPTFADAHCNLASIYKDLGNVTKAIELYKKSLQLKPDFPDAYCNLTHCLQIICNWDDYDERMYNIVLIVEEQLRTEKMSSVHPHHSILYPLSNKARKEIATRHANLYTEKVAMLHSKHTFLHHKERKGRLRIGYVSSDFGNHPTSHLMQSIPGLHDRSKLEIFCYALNVDDGTTFRSRIVKDSEHFVDFSTEMCHFEAAKRIYNDDIDILVNMNGYTKGARNEIFALRPAPIQVMWLGYPGTSGANYMDYIITDTISSPSSAVLDFTEKFAFMPHTYFIGDHKQMFPHLKKQFNVITVNDKDSHQHAAVINCAENLKIENLLNVTERIEQVEYEELVPIEICIREINIPIEVIESTQDSKLLQVTVNGTCIQNGLSVNSCNKKVAAAEEINESIVLTSRKQYGLSDNAVVFCNFNQLYKTDPSILEMWVYHLDEFCFLTSHARKNM
;
A
#
# COMPACT_ATOMS: atom_id res chain seq x y z
N MET A 1 7.43 58.54 29.43
CA MET A 1 6.04 58.18 29.79
C MET A 1 5.28 57.98 28.49
N ASP A 2 5.62 57.01 27.64
CA ASP A 2 5.72 55.56 27.87
C ASP A 2 4.50 55.01 28.57
N TYR A 3 3.52 54.55 27.78
CA TYR A 3 3.25 53.12 27.60
C TYR A 3 2.72 52.90 26.17
N GLN A 4 3.57 52.34 25.31
CA GLN A 4 3.17 51.69 24.05
C GLN A 4 2.41 50.40 24.40
N CYS A 5 1.19 50.26 23.90
CA CYS A 5 0.46 48.99 23.97
C CYS A 5 0.82 48.17 22.72
N ILE A 6 1.81 47.29 22.89
CA ILE A 6 2.14 46.23 21.93
C ILE A 6 1.09 45.13 22.12
N VAL A 7 0.22 44.91 21.13
CA VAL A 7 -0.65 43.74 21.10
C VAL A 7 0.06 42.64 20.32
N VAL A 8 0.71 41.75 21.07
CA VAL A 8 1.22 40.48 20.56
C VAL A 8 0.01 39.58 20.25
N TYR A 9 -0.08 39.07 19.01
CA TYR A 9 -0.97 37.96 18.68
C TYR A 9 -0.53 36.73 19.49
N THR A 10 -1.18 36.51 20.63
CA THR A 10 -1.18 35.20 21.29
C THR A 10 -2.44 34.49 20.81
N VAL A 11 -2.28 33.37 20.12
CA VAL A 11 -3.36 32.39 19.95
C VAL A 11 -3.74 31.95 21.35
N ILE A 12 -4.82 32.51 21.88
CA ILE A 12 -5.42 32.05 23.13
C ILE A 12 -6.08 30.70 22.82
N ASN A 13 -5.32 29.62 23.01
CA ASN A 13 -5.90 28.33 23.37
C ASN A 13 -6.28 28.41 24.86
N ILE A 14 -7.55 28.74 25.14
CA ILE A 14 -8.10 28.52 26.48
C ILE A 14 -8.28 27.01 26.63
N ALA A 15 -7.53 26.43 27.57
CA ALA A 15 -7.71 25.05 28.01
C ALA A 15 -9.18 24.81 28.44
N PRO A 16 -9.75 23.61 28.19
CA PRO A 16 -11.08 23.29 28.69
C PRO A 16 -11.09 23.34 30.23
N PRO A 17 -12.18 23.83 30.86
CA PRO A 17 -12.25 23.88 32.31
C PRO A 17 -12.18 22.47 32.91
N ARG A 18 -11.42 22.32 34.00
CA ARG A 18 -11.43 21.12 34.86
C ARG A 18 -12.86 20.81 35.25
N GLN A 19 -13.33 19.61 34.91
CA GLN A 19 -14.64 19.13 35.29
C GLN A 19 -14.74 19.00 36.82
N SER A 20 -15.61 19.81 37.42
CA SER A 20 -16.29 19.46 38.65
C SER A 20 -17.75 19.85 38.50
N ALA A 21 -18.62 18.88 38.77
CA ALA A 21 -20.09 18.92 38.78
C ALA A 21 -20.79 18.44 37.49
N GLN A 22 -21.64 17.44 37.72
CA GLN A 22 -22.55 16.73 36.84
C GLN A 22 -23.57 17.67 36.18
N ALA A 23 -23.76 17.56 34.86
CA ALA A 23 -25.05 17.80 34.19
C ALA A 23 -24.99 17.31 32.74
N SER A 24 -25.97 16.49 32.38
CA SER A 24 -26.35 16.06 31.03
C SER A 24 -26.86 17.23 30.17
N ASP A 25 -26.77 17.07 28.84
CA ASP A 25 -27.25 17.97 27.77
C ASP A 25 -26.45 19.25 27.47
N VAL A 26 -25.31 19.13 26.77
CA VAL A 26 -24.72 20.25 26.04
C VAL A 26 -24.04 19.78 24.74
N SER A 27 -24.77 19.72 23.62
CA SER A 27 -24.17 19.63 22.27
C SER A 27 -24.26 20.92 21.45
N ASP A 28 -24.94 21.98 21.91
CA ASP A 28 -25.05 23.25 21.18
C ASP A 28 -24.63 24.52 21.98
N GLY A 29 -24.30 24.37 23.26
CA GLY A 29 -24.04 25.52 24.15
C GLY A 29 -22.77 26.30 23.80
N CYS A 30 -21.65 25.63 23.51
CA CYS A 30 -20.38 26.30 23.19
C CYS A 30 -20.41 27.02 21.85
N VAL A 31 -20.98 26.41 20.81
CA VAL A 31 -21.10 27.02 19.47
C VAL A 31 -22.05 28.22 19.51
N THR A 32 -23.18 28.10 20.19
CA THR A 32 -24.13 29.21 20.38
C THR A 32 -23.53 30.34 21.21
N TRP A 33 -22.76 30.01 22.26
CA TRP A 33 -22.04 30.98 23.08
C TRP A 33 -20.95 31.71 22.28
N PHE A 34 -20.18 30.99 21.45
CA PHE A 34 -19.15 31.56 20.58
C PHE A 34 -19.76 32.46 19.51
N LYS A 35 -20.81 32.00 18.82
CA LYS A 35 -21.58 32.80 17.84
C LYS A 35 -22.15 34.07 18.49
N ASN A 36 -22.63 33.99 19.73
CA ASN A 36 -23.12 35.17 20.47
C ASN A 36 -22.01 36.15 20.84
N LYS A 37 -20.80 35.69 21.17
CA LYS A 37 -19.65 36.58 21.40
C LYS A 37 -19.16 37.26 20.13
N ILE A 38 -19.13 36.57 19.00
CA ILE A 38 -18.75 37.17 17.71
C ILE A 38 -19.80 38.22 17.29
N LYS A 39 -21.10 37.94 17.45
CA LYS A 39 -22.17 38.94 17.19
C LYS A 39 -22.02 40.19 18.06
N ARG A 40 -21.71 40.02 19.35
CA ARG A 40 -21.42 41.15 20.26
C ARG A 40 -20.16 41.91 19.86
N ALA A 41 -19.11 41.22 19.43
CA ALA A 41 -17.88 41.86 18.96
C ALA A 41 -18.13 42.68 17.68
N VAL A 42 -18.90 42.15 16.71
CA VAL A 42 -19.31 42.89 15.52
C VAL A 42 -20.09 44.15 15.91
N ALA A 43 -21.06 44.05 16.83
CA ALA A 43 -21.81 45.21 17.31
C ALA A 43 -20.90 46.27 17.97
N PHE A 44 -19.89 45.85 18.73
CA PHE A 44 -18.92 46.74 19.36
C PHE A 44 -18.04 47.46 18.33
N TYR A 45 -17.56 46.75 17.30
CA TYR A 45 -16.77 47.37 16.23
C TYR A 45 -17.61 48.28 15.34
N LEU A 46 -18.87 47.95 15.05
CA LEU A 46 -19.79 48.84 14.35
C LEU A 46 -20.08 50.11 15.16
N HIS A 47 -20.25 49.99 16.49
CA HIS A 47 -20.37 51.15 17.37
C HIS A 47 -19.08 51.98 17.39
N SER A 48 -17.91 51.33 17.41
CA SER A 48 -16.62 52.00 17.35
C SER A 48 -16.40 52.72 16.02
N LEU A 49 -16.92 52.19 14.90
CA LEU A 49 -16.92 52.87 13.61
C LEU A 49 -17.83 54.10 13.60
N ASN A 50 -18.93 54.12 14.35
CA ASN A 50 -19.76 55.33 14.50
C ASN A 50 -19.00 56.45 15.23
N LEU A 51 -18.11 56.10 16.15
CA LEU A 51 -17.28 57.05 16.90
C LEU A 51 -16.00 57.44 16.15
N SER A 52 -15.47 56.56 15.29
CA SER A 52 -14.22 56.74 14.56
C SER A 52 -14.27 56.09 13.17
N PRO A 53 -15.00 56.70 12.21
CA PRO A 53 -15.31 56.06 10.92
C PRO A 53 -14.09 55.86 10.00
N ASN A 54 -13.03 56.62 10.22
CA ASN A 54 -11.82 56.62 9.37
C ASN A 54 -10.67 55.76 9.94
N SER A 55 -10.92 54.91 10.93
CA SER A 55 -9.87 54.05 11.51
C SER A 55 -9.68 52.76 10.71
N GLY A 56 -8.60 52.66 9.95
CA GLY A 56 -8.24 51.45 9.19
C GLY A 56 -8.13 50.20 10.07
N ILE A 57 -7.63 50.33 11.30
CA ILE A 57 -7.51 49.23 12.27
C ILE A 57 -8.89 48.66 12.67
N ILE A 58 -9.88 49.54 12.89
CA ILE A 58 -11.24 49.11 13.28
C ILE A 58 -11.91 48.38 12.11
N HIS A 59 -11.78 48.90 10.89
CA HIS A 59 -12.25 48.21 9.67
C HIS A 59 -11.55 46.86 9.48
N GLY A 60 -10.23 46.79 9.65
CA GLY A 60 -9.49 45.53 9.55
C GLY A 60 -9.93 44.47 10.56
N ASN A 61 -10.14 44.88 11.82
CA ASN A 61 -10.62 43.97 12.87
C ASN A 61 -12.08 43.52 12.64
N LEU A 62 -12.93 44.41 12.13
CA LEU A 62 -14.29 44.05 11.74
C LEU A 62 -14.31 43.06 10.57
N ALA A 63 -13.46 43.27 9.57
CA ALA A 63 -13.28 42.38 8.44
C ALA A 63 -12.83 40.97 8.87
N CYS A 64 -11.92 40.87 9.86
CA CYS A 64 -11.56 39.59 10.49
C CYS A 64 -12.76 38.85 11.09
N LEU A 65 -13.73 39.56 11.67
CA LEU A 65 -14.95 38.94 12.20
C LEU A 65 -15.89 38.48 11.11
N TYR A 66 -16.06 39.26 10.04
CA TYR A 66 -16.84 38.86 8.87
C TYR A 66 -16.25 37.62 8.20
N TYR A 67 -14.93 37.58 8.06
CA TYR A 67 -14.20 36.44 7.55
C TYR A 67 -14.47 35.19 8.40
N LYS A 68 -14.35 35.28 9.73
CA LYS A 68 -14.65 34.18 10.66
C LYS A 68 -16.12 33.73 10.66
N GLN A 69 -17.04 34.59 10.23
CA GLN A 69 -18.46 34.24 10.09
C GLN A 69 -18.80 33.63 8.73
N GLY A 70 -17.85 33.55 7.80
CA GLY A 70 -18.05 33.07 6.43
C GLY A 70 -18.61 34.13 5.47
N PHE A 71 -18.71 35.40 5.90
CA PHE A 71 -19.12 36.50 5.02
C PHE A 71 -17.91 37.01 4.23
N ILE A 72 -17.40 36.19 3.31
CA ILE A 72 -16.13 36.41 2.61
C ILE A 72 -16.15 37.69 1.76
N ASP A 73 -17.23 37.94 1.00
CA ASP A 73 -17.34 39.16 0.18
C ASP A 73 -17.32 40.43 1.04
N LEU A 74 -18.09 40.42 2.13
CA LEU A 74 -18.14 41.55 3.07
C LEU A 74 -16.79 41.75 3.77
N ALA A 75 -16.08 40.68 4.09
CA ALA A 75 -14.74 40.75 4.64
C ALA A 75 -13.76 41.40 3.64
N ILE A 76 -13.79 40.98 2.37
CA ILE A 76 -12.95 41.54 1.29
C ILE A 76 -13.18 43.04 1.15
N ASP A 77 -14.43 43.48 1.05
CA ASP A 77 -14.77 44.90 0.91
C ASP A 77 -14.32 45.72 2.13
N THR A 78 -14.52 45.17 3.33
CA THR A 78 -14.13 45.83 4.58
C THR A 78 -12.60 45.89 4.73
N TYR A 79 -11.86 44.86 4.30
CA TYR A 79 -10.39 44.91 4.26
C TYR A 79 -9.87 45.93 3.24
N ARG A 80 -10.49 46.01 2.04
CA ARG A 80 -10.16 47.05 1.05
C ARG A 80 -10.35 48.43 1.64
N ARG A 81 -11.45 48.66 2.37
CA ARG A 81 -11.68 49.92 3.08
C ARG A 81 -10.63 50.19 4.17
N ALA A 82 -10.22 49.18 4.91
CA ALA A 82 -9.15 49.30 5.89
C ALA A 82 -7.82 49.75 5.26
N ILE A 83 -7.50 49.20 4.10
CA ILE A 83 -6.29 49.51 3.31
C ILE A 83 -6.37 50.91 2.68
N GLU A 84 -7.53 51.33 2.18
CA GLU A 84 -7.73 52.70 1.68
C GLU A 84 -7.47 53.75 2.77
N LEU A 85 -7.96 53.49 3.98
CA LEU A 85 -7.80 54.38 5.13
C LEU A 85 -6.38 54.33 5.71
N GLN A 86 -5.71 53.18 5.61
CA GLN A 86 -4.35 52.97 6.10
C GLN A 86 -3.52 52.13 5.11
N PRO A 87 -2.84 52.75 4.14
CA PRO A 87 -2.05 52.04 3.13
C PRO A 87 -0.82 51.29 3.66
N ASN A 88 -0.27 51.68 4.81
CA ASN A 88 0.82 50.96 5.47
C ASN A 88 0.27 49.99 6.53
N PHE A 89 -0.51 49.00 6.10
CA PHE A 89 -1.12 48.01 7.00
C PHE A 89 -0.88 46.56 6.53
N PRO A 90 0.30 45.97 6.80
CA PRO A 90 0.67 44.63 6.33
C PRO A 90 -0.33 43.54 6.72
N ASP A 91 -0.85 43.56 7.96
CA ASP A 91 -1.83 42.57 8.42
C ASP A 91 -3.14 42.61 7.62
N ALA A 92 -3.61 43.81 7.24
CA ALA A 92 -4.82 43.94 6.42
C ALA A 92 -4.60 43.41 5.00
N TYR A 93 -3.42 43.63 4.40
CA TYR A 93 -3.08 43.01 3.12
C TYR A 93 -2.97 41.48 3.21
N CYS A 94 -2.35 40.95 4.26
CA CYS A 94 -2.27 39.49 4.49
C CYS A 94 -3.66 38.87 4.67
N ASN A 95 -4.52 39.51 5.48
CA ASN A 95 -5.86 38.99 5.75
C ASN A 95 -6.81 39.16 4.54
N LEU A 96 -6.66 40.23 3.76
CA LEU A 96 -7.33 40.37 2.46
C LEU A 96 -6.91 39.24 1.52
N ALA A 97 -5.61 38.94 1.45
CA ALA A 97 -5.10 37.86 0.62
C ALA A 97 -5.66 36.48 1.03
N ASN A 98 -5.78 36.20 2.34
CA ASN A 98 -6.46 34.99 2.83
C ASN A 98 -7.92 34.91 2.35
N ALA A 99 -8.67 36.01 2.42
CA ALA A 99 -10.06 36.06 1.97
C ALA A 99 -10.20 35.91 0.44
N LEU A 100 -9.30 36.54 -0.33
CA LEU A 100 -9.25 36.40 -1.79
C LEU A 100 -8.90 34.97 -2.21
N LYS A 101 -7.96 34.33 -1.50
CA LYS A 101 -7.61 32.92 -1.72
C LYS A 101 -8.82 32.02 -1.49
N GLU A 102 -9.55 32.21 -0.40
CA GLU A 102 -10.75 31.42 -0.11
C GLU A 102 -11.85 31.60 -1.15
N LYS A 103 -11.93 32.78 -1.77
CA LYS A 103 -12.81 33.07 -2.91
C LYS A 103 -12.31 32.49 -4.25
N GLY A 104 -11.10 31.92 -4.29
CA GLY A 104 -10.48 31.37 -5.51
C GLY A 104 -9.72 32.39 -6.35
N LEU A 105 -9.60 33.64 -5.90
CA LEU A 105 -8.87 34.72 -6.59
C LEU A 105 -7.37 34.68 -6.24
N VAL A 106 -6.70 33.58 -6.61
CA VAL A 106 -5.32 33.28 -6.16
C VAL A 106 -4.30 34.34 -6.63
N SER A 107 -4.42 34.84 -7.87
CA SER A 107 -3.50 35.86 -8.39
C SER A 107 -3.59 37.18 -7.61
N GLU A 108 -4.80 37.63 -7.29
CA GLU A 108 -5.00 38.84 -6.47
C GLU A 108 -4.51 38.63 -5.03
N ALA A 109 -4.69 37.44 -4.48
CA ALA A 109 -4.17 37.08 -3.17
C ALA A 109 -2.63 37.16 -3.16
N GLU A 110 -1.97 36.62 -4.18
CA GLU A 110 -0.51 36.70 -4.32
C GLU A 110 0.00 38.14 -4.41
N GLU A 111 -0.67 39.01 -5.17
CA GLU A 111 -0.34 40.43 -5.20
C GLU A 111 -0.47 41.09 -3.82
N CYS A 112 -1.52 40.75 -3.06
CA CYS A 112 -1.74 41.27 -1.72
C CYS A 112 -0.68 40.78 -0.73
N TYR A 113 -0.29 39.49 -0.76
CA TYR A 113 0.83 38.98 0.03
C TYR A 113 2.14 39.66 -0.33
N ASN A 114 2.44 39.83 -1.62
CA ASN A 114 3.65 40.52 -2.06
C ASN A 114 3.67 41.99 -1.61
N LYS A 115 2.52 42.69 -1.62
CA LYS A 115 2.40 44.04 -1.05
C LYS A 115 2.65 44.04 0.46
N ALA A 116 2.09 43.09 1.21
CA ALA A 116 2.35 42.94 2.64
C ALA A 116 3.86 42.73 2.93
N LEU A 117 4.55 41.90 2.15
CA LEU A 117 6.00 41.68 2.29
C LEU A 117 6.86 42.86 1.84
N ARG A 118 6.40 43.70 0.89
CA ARG A 118 7.08 44.95 0.56
C ARG A 118 7.01 45.95 1.71
N LEU A 119 5.87 46.01 2.40
CA LEU A 119 5.67 46.88 3.56
C LEU A 119 6.40 46.35 4.80
N CYS A 120 6.39 45.03 5.01
CA CYS A 120 7.06 44.37 6.12
C CYS A 120 7.70 43.04 5.67
N PRO A 121 8.99 43.04 5.29
CA PRO A 121 9.69 41.85 4.79
C PRO A 121 9.83 40.69 5.80
N SER A 122 9.63 40.99 7.09
CA SER A 122 9.68 40.06 8.21
C SER A 122 8.29 39.65 8.72
N HIS A 123 7.23 39.87 7.94
CA HIS A 123 5.87 39.47 8.33
C HIS A 123 5.69 37.95 8.20
N VAL A 124 5.79 37.24 9.33
CA VAL A 124 5.90 35.78 9.41
C VAL A 124 4.65 35.08 8.85
N ASP A 125 3.45 35.56 9.21
CA ASP A 125 2.20 34.98 8.73
C ASP A 125 2.08 35.09 7.20
N THR A 126 2.47 36.23 6.62
CA THR A 126 2.49 36.40 5.17
C THR A 126 3.48 35.46 4.51
N LEU A 127 4.69 35.31 5.05
CA LEU A 127 5.70 34.39 4.51
C LEU A 127 5.18 32.94 4.51
N ASN A 128 4.55 32.50 5.60
CA ASN A 128 3.94 31.17 5.69
C ASN A 128 2.74 31.02 4.73
N ASN A 129 1.84 32.00 4.66
CA ASN A 129 0.64 31.89 3.83
C ASN A 129 0.95 31.98 2.33
N LEU A 130 1.91 32.84 1.94
CA LEU A 130 2.44 32.86 0.57
C LEU A 130 3.16 31.55 0.24
N GLY A 131 3.91 30.99 1.19
CA GLY A 131 4.51 29.65 1.05
C GLY A 131 3.46 28.57 0.75
N ASN A 132 2.33 28.59 1.45
CA ASN A 132 1.21 27.67 1.20
C ASN A 132 0.64 27.84 -0.21
N VAL A 133 0.46 29.09 -0.68
CA VAL A 133 -0.01 29.38 -2.04
C VAL A 133 1.00 28.88 -3.08
N LYS A 134 2.30 29.11 -2.88
CA LYS A 134 3.34 28.62 -3.79
C LYS A 134 3.37 27.09 -3.84
N ARG A 135 3.17 26.42 -2.70
CA ARG A 135 3.01 24.96 -2.65
C ARG A 135 1.81 24.50 -3.46
N GLU A 136 0.64 25.12 -3.29
CA GLU A 136 -0.58 24.79 -4.04
C GLU A 136 -0.43 25.04 -5.55
N GLN A 137 0.41 26.02 -5.95
CA GLN A 137 0.79 26.26 -7.35
C GLN A 137 1.85 25.29 -7.89
N GLY A 138 2.35 24.34 -7.09
CA GLY A 138 3.45 23.44 -7.46
C GLY A 138 4.85 24.08 -7.45
N LYS A 139 4.99 25.34 -7.04
CA LYS A 139 6.27 26.07 -6.94
C LYS A 139 6.98 25.76 -5.61
N ILE A 140 7.41 24.51 -5.46
CA ILE A 140 7.90 24.00 -4.18
C ILE A 140 9.16 24.72 -3.69
N ASP A 141 10.11 25.04 -4.58
CA ASP A 141 11.35 25.77 -4.20
C ASP A 141 11.07 27.16 -3.63
N GLU A 142 10.12 27.88 -4.24
CA GLU A 142 9.68 29.19 -3.72
C GLU A 142 9.02 29.02 -2.36
N ALA A 143 8.17 28.01 -2.20
CA ALA A 143 7.51 27.70 -0.93
C ALA A 143 8.52 27.38 0.18
N THR A 144 9.51 26.52 -0.10
CA THR A 144 10.57 26.16 0.85
C THR A 144 11.37 27.39 1.27
N LYS A 145 11.76 28.26 0.33
CA LYS A 145 12.48 29.52 0.66
C LYS A 145 11.65 30.43 1.56
N LEU A 146 10.35 30.54 1.29
CA LEU A 146 9.43 31.36 2.10
C LEU A 146 9.26 30.80 3.51
N TYR A 147 9.12 29.48 3.67
CA TYR A 147 9.06 28.85 4.99
C TYR A 147 10.37 28.99 5.76
N MET A 148 11.52 28.78 5.11
CA MET A 148 12.83 28.97 5.75
C MET A 148 12.99 30.41 6.24
N LYS A 149 12.63 31.40 5.41
CA LYS A 149 12.65 32.81 5.81
C LYS A 149 11.69 33.11 6.96
N ALA A 150 10.51 32.49 6.98
CA ALA A 150 9.57 32.63 8.11
C ALA A 150 10.18 32.09 9.41
N LEU A 151 10.89 30.95 9.35
CA LEU A 151 11.58 30.35 10.49
C LEU A 151 12.85 31.09 10.91
N GLU A 152 13.54 31.77 9.99
CA GLU A 152 14.64 32.69 10.31
C GLU A 152 14.16 33.88 11.16
N VAL A 153 12.97 34.40 10.85
CA VAL A 153 12.37 35.53 11.59
C VAL A 153 11.73 35.07 12.90
N PHE A 154 11.01 33.94 12.89
CA PHE A 154 10.35 33.39 14.06
C PHE A 154 10.58 31.87 14.16
N PRO A 155 11.67 31.43 14.83
CA PRO A 155 12.03 30.02 14.93
C PRO A 155 10.99 29.14 15.62
N ASN A 156 10.18 29.71 16.52
CA ASN A 156 9.16 28.97 17.29
C ASN A 156 7.80 28.94 16.59
N PHE A 157 7.77 28.87 15.25
CA PHE A 157 6.51 28.77 14.50
C PHE A 157 6.13 27.32 14.17
N ALA A 158 5.34 26.69 15.05
CA ALA A 158 4.93 25.29 14.89
C ALA A 158 4.26 25.00 13.54
N ALA A 159 3.36 25.88 13.08
CA ALA A 159 2.65 25.70 11.82
C ALA A 159 3.59 25.68 10.60
N THR A 160 4.58 26.59 10.55
CA THR A 160 5.56 26.62 9.46
C THR A 160 6.50 25.41 9.51
N HIS A 161 6.92 24.97 10.70
CA HIS A 161 7.66 23.72 10.83
C HIS A 161 6.89 22.52 10.27
N SER A 162 5.60 22.41 10.58
CA SER A 162 4.74 21.33 10.03
C SER A 162 4.57 21.45 8.50
N ASN A 163 4.36 22.66 7.97
CA ASN A 163 4.22 22.88 6.51
C ASN A 163 5.53 22.60 5.74
N LEU A 164 6.68 22.99 6.29
CA LEU A 164 7.99 22.70 5.73
C LEU A 164 8.28 21.20 5.79
N ALA A 165 7.95 20.53 6.90
CA ALA A 165 8.10 19.09 7.04
C ALA A 165 7.27 18.33 5.99
N SER A 166 6.02 18.74 5.76
CA SER A 166 5.18 18.17 4.70
C SER A 166 5.80 18.34 3.32
N LEU A 167 6.37 19.50 2.99
CA LEU A 167 7.10 19.68 1.74
C LEU A 167 8.33 18.77 1.61
N LEU A 168 9.12 18.66 2.67
CA LEU A 168 10.30 17.80 2.70
C LEU A 168 9.92 16.32 2.56
N GLN A 169 8.80 15.91 3.17
CA GLN A 169 8.23 14.57 2.99
C GLN A 169 7.89 14.33 1.51
N HIS A 170 7.19 15.26 0.84
CA HIS A 170 6.91 15.16 -0.59
C HIS A 170 8.17 15.09 -1.47
N GLN A 171 9.27 15.71 -1.03
CA GLN A 171 10.58 15.62 -1.70
C GLN A 171 11.37 14.34 -1.38
N GLY A 172 10.83 13.43 -0.55
CA GLY A 172 11.50 12.20 -0.10
C GLY A 172 12.56 12.43 0.99
N LYS A 173 12.68 13.64 1.53
CA LYS A 173 13.61 13.98 2.61
C LYS A 173 13.01 13.66 3.98
N LEU A 174 12.69 12.38 4.18
CA LEU A 174 11.88 11.90 5.31
C LEU A 174 12.51 12.19 6.69
N HIS A 175 13.84 12.09 6.82
CA HIS A 175 14.53 12.41 8.09
C HIS A 175 14.48 13.91 8.43
N GLU A 176 14.70 14.79 7.45
CA GLU A 176 14.58 16.25 7.65
C GLU A 176 13.14 16.62 8.02
N ALA A 177 12.15 16.01 7.34
CA ALA A 177 10.73 16.17 7.66
C ALA A 177 10.43 15.76 9.12
N LEU A 178 10.92 14.60 9.55
CA LEU A 178 10.73 14.11 10.92
C LEU A 178 11.33 15.06 11.96
N MET A 179 12.49 15.67 11.70
CA MET A 179 13.09 16.66 12.60
C MET A 179 12.19 17.88 12.77
N HIS A 180 11.63 18.41 11.68
CA HIS A 180 10.73 19.56 11.72
C HIS A 180 9.39 19.24 12.37
N TYR A 181 8.79 18.06 12.14
CA TYR A 181 7.59 17.64 12.87
C TYR A 181 7.84 17.54 14.37
N LYS A 182 8.97 16.95 14.79
CA LYS A 182 9.37 16.90 16.21
C LYS A 182 9.51 18.30 16.80
N HIS A 183 10.09 19.25 16.07
CA HIS A 183 10.14 20.65 16.51
C HIS A 183 8.75 21.28 16.64
N ALA A 184 7.87 21.09 15.64
CA ALA A 184 6.49 21.59 15.71
C ALA A 184 5.74 21.08 16.94
N ILE A 185 5.89 19.81 17.27
CA ILE A 185 5.27 19.16 18.44
C ILE A 185 5.91 19.62 19.75
N ASN A 186 7.23 19.84 19.78
CA ASN A 186 7.90 20.40 20.96
C ASN A 186 7.41 21.82 21.28
N ILE A 187 7.17 22.63 20.24
CA ILE A 187 6.62 23.99 20.38
C ILE A 187 5.15 23.93 20.79
N GLN A 188 4.36 23.05 20.15
CA GLN A 188 2.94 22.89 20.41
C GLN A 188 2.57 21.40 20.64
N PRO A 189 2.58 20.93 21.89
CA PRO A 189 2.30 19.52 22.22
C PRO A 189 0.88 19.04 21.90
N ASN A 190 -0.06 19.96 21.67
CA ASN A 190 -1.45 19.64 21.32
C ASN A 190 -1.72 19.87 19.82
N PHE A 191 -0.72 19.69 18.95
CA PHE A 191 -0.87 19.88 17.51
C PHE A 191 -1.21 18.57 16.79
N ALA A 192 -2.51 18.22 16.76
CA ALA A 192 -2.99 16.95 16.22
C ALA A 192 -2.55 16.68 14.77
N ASP A 193 -2.61 17.67 13.89
CA ASP A 193 -2.19 17.53 12.48
C ASP A 193 -0.71 17.19 12.34
N ALA A 194 0.16 17.80 13.18
CA ALA A 194 1.59 17.50 13.16
C ALA A 194 1.87 16.06 13.60
N TYR A 195 1.14 15.54 14.59
CA TYR A 195 1.23 14.12 14.96
C TYR A 195 0.77 13.20 13.82
N SER A 196 -0.37 13.50 13.19
CA SER A 196 -0.87 12.68 12.07
C SER A 196 0.12 12.66 10.90
N ASN A 197 0.64 13.82 10.50
CA ASN A 197 1.60 13.92 9.39
C ASN A 197 2.95 13.28 9.73
N MET A 198 3.41 13.41 10.99
CA MET A 198 4.58 12.69 11.48
C MET A 198 4.37 11.17 11.43
N GLY A 199 3.18 10.69 11.80
CA GLY A 199 2.80 9.29 11.71
C GLY A 199 2.87 8.74 10.28
N ASN A 200 2.42 9.52 9.30
CA ASN A 200 2.57 9.17 7.88
C ASN A 200 4.05 9.08 7.46
N THR A 201 4.88 10.04 7.89
CA THR A 201 6.32 10.03 7.61
C THR A 201 7.02 8.83 8.25
N LEU A 202 6.67 8.47 9.49
CA LEU A 202 7.22 7.30 10.18
C LEU A 202 6.80 5.99 9.50
N ARG A 203 5.56 5.91 9.02
CA ARG A 203 5.09 4.77 8.22
C ARG A 203 5.88 4.62 6.92
N GLU A 204 6.20 5.73 6.22
CA GLU A 204 7.06 5.70 5.03
C GLU A 204 8.50 5.23 5.37
N LEU A 205 9.01 5.61 6.53
CA LEU A 205 10.27 5.13 7.10
C LEU A 205 10.22 3.68 7.65
N GLN A 206 9.08 2.99 7.52
CA GLN A 206 8.83 1.65 8.08
C GLN A 206 8.85 1.58 9.63
N ASP A 207 8.83 2.72 10.33
CA ASP A 207 8.65 2.77 11.79
C ASP A 207 7.15 2.71 12.13
N ILE A 208 6.60 1.50 12.06
CA ILE A 208 5.18 1.22 12.30
C ILE A 208 4.80 1.50 13.76
N ALA A 209 5.69 1.22 14.70
CA ALA A 209 5.44 1.44 16.14
C ALA A 209 5.31 2.94 16.43
N GLY A 210 6.26 3.75 15.95
CA GLY A 210 6.20 5.20 16.09
C GLY A 210 4.97 5.80 15.39
N ALA A 211 4.62 5.29 14.20
CA ALA A 211 3.43 5.74 13.49
C ALA A 211 2.12 5.49 14.28
N LEU A 212 1.98 4.32 14.90
CA LEU A 212 0.84 3.98 15.76
C LEU A 212 0.70 4.94 16.94
N GLU A 213 1.80 5.25 17.63
CA GLU A 213 1.79 6.18 18.75
C GLU A 213 1.37 7.58 18.32
N CYS A 214 1.87 8.03 17.17
CA CYS A 214 1.52 9.33 16.61
C CYS A 214 0.03 9.45 16.27
N PHE A 215 -0.54 8.46 15.58
CA PHE A 215 -1.97 8.51 15.25
C PHE A 215 -2.86 8.41 16.49
N LYS A 216 -2.50 7.55 17.46
CA LYS A 216 -3.21 7.49 18.74
C LYS A 216 -3.16 8.84 19.46
N LYS A 217 -2.02 9.52 19.47
CA LYS A 217 -1.88 10.83 20.09
C LYS A 217 -2.68 11.91 19.36
N ALA A 218 -2.70 11.89 18.02
CA ALA A 218 -3.53 12.78 17.22
C ALA A 218 -5.03 12.62 17.57
N ILE A 219 -5.50 11.38 17.74
CA ILE A 219 -6.88 11.06 18.14
C ILE A 219 -7.14 11.46 19.61
N GLU A 220 -6.18 11.27 20.51
CA GLU A 220 -6.31 11.70 21.92
C GLU A 220 -6.48 13.22 22.02
N ILE A 221 -5.70 13.99 21.24
CA ILE A 221 -5.77 15.44 21.18
C ILE A 221 -7.06 15.90 20.48
N ASN A 222 -7.43 15.24 19.38
CA ASN A 222 -8.63 15.55 18.60
C ASN A 222 -9.43 14.27 18.28
N PRO A 223 -10.40 13.89 19.13
CA PRO A 223 -11.19 12.67 18.94
C PRO A 223 -12.04 12.64 17.66
N THR A 224 -12.34 13.80 17.08
CA THR A 224 -13.14 13.93 15.85
C THR A 224 -12.27 13.99 14.59
N PHE A 225 -10.97 13.69 14.69
CA PHE A 225 -10.04 13.72 13.56
C PHE A 225 -10.19 12.47 12.67
N ALA A 226 -11.11 12.54 11.69
CA ALA A 226 -11.43 11.42 10.79
C ALA A 226 -10.19 10.84 10.09
N ASP A 227 -9.32 11.68 9.52
CA ASP A 227 -8.12 11.23 8.80
C ASP A 227 -7.15 10.45 9.70
N ALA A 228 -7.02 10.82 10.98
CA ALA A 228 -6.20 10.07 11.94
C ALA A 228 -6.80 8.68 12.26
N HIS A 229 -8.13 8.58 12.38
CA HIS A 229 -8.81 7.27 12.51
C HIS A 229 -8.60 6.40 11.27
N CYS A 230 -8.72 6.98 10.07
CA CYS A 230 -8.47 6.29 8.80
C CYS A 230 -7.02 5.79 8.68
N ASN A 231 -6.04 6.63 9.00
CA ASN A 231 -4.63 6.26 8.95
C ASN A 231 -4.29 5.17 9.99
N LEU A 232 -4.83 5.27 11.20
CA LEU A 232 -4.69 4.23 12.23
C LEU A 232 -5.33 2.91 11.79
N ALA A 233 -6.50 2.96 11.16
CA ALA A 233 -7.17 1.79 10.60
C ALA A 233 -6.32 1.10 9.52
N SER A 234 -5.66 1.88 8.64
CA SER A 234 -4.75 1.34 7.64
C SER A 234 -3.58 0.60 8.26
N ILE A 235 -3.00 1.09 9.36
CA ILE A 235 -1.93 0.35 10.04
C ILE A 235 -2.46 -0.95 10.64
N TYR A 236 -3.62 -0.94 11.32
CA TYR A 236 -4.19 -2.18 11.86
C TYR A 236 -4.51 -3.20 10.78
N LYS A 237 -4.95 -2.75 9.60
CA LYS A 237 -5.12 -3.59 8.40
C LYS A 237 -3.78 -4.22 7.99
N ASP A 238 -2.72 -3.42 7.87
CA ASP A 238 -1.40 -3.89 7.45
C ASP A 238 -0.75 -4.84 8.47
N LEU A 239 -1.14 -4.75 9.75
CA LEU A 239 -0.77 -5.67 10.83
C LEU A 239 -1.65 -6.93 10.90
N GLY A 240 -2.64 -7.07 10.01
CA GLY A 240 -3.57 -8.20 9.97
C GLY A 240 -4.73 -8.13 10.98
N ASN A 241 -4.84 -7.07 11.79
CA ASN A 241 -5.99 -6.87 12.68
C ASN A 241 -7.14 -6.19 11.93
N VAL A 242 -7.75 -6.95 11.02
CA VAL A 242 -8.81 -6.47 10.12
C VAL A 242 -10.05 -6.04 10.90
N THR A 243 -10.40 -6.73 12.00
CA THR A 243 -11.54 -6.37 12.85
C THR A 243 -11.38 -4.97 13.45
N LYS A 244 -10.20 -4.63 13.99
CA LYS A 244 -9.95 -3.29 14.53
C LYS A 244 -9.91 -2.23 13.43
N ALA A 245 -9.37 -2.57 12.26
CA ALA A 245 -9.38 -1.69 11.10
C ALA A 245 -10.82 -1.33 10.69
N ILE A 246 -11.72 -2.30 10.62
CA ILE A 246 -13.15 -2.09 10.30
C ILE A 246 -13.81 -1.12 11.29
N GLU A 247 -13.59 -1.31 12.59
CA GLU A 247 -14.15 -0.42 13.63
C GLU A 247 -13.70 1.03 13.43
N LEU A 248 -12.40 1.25 13.19
CA LEU A 248 -11.82 2.57 13.01
C LEU A 248 -12.23 3.22 11.68
N TYR A 249 -12.31 2.47 10.58
CA TYR A 249 -12.84 3.00 9.32
C TYR A 249 -14.31 3.40 9.45
N LYS A 250 -15.14 2.57 10.11
CA LYS A 250 -16.54 2.93 10.42
C LYS A 250 -16.59 4.20 11.27
N LYS A 251 -15.72 4.35 12.26
CA LYS A 251 -15.64 5.58 13.08
C LYS A 251 -15.23 6.79 12.24
N SER A 252 -14.26 6.64 11.34
CA SER A 252 -13.84 7.68 10.41
C SER A 252 -15.00 8.15 9.53
N LEU A 253 -15.76 7.21 8.94
CA LEU A 253 -16.92 7.51 8.10
C LEU A 253 -18.09 8.11 8.89
N GLN A 254 -18.27 7.76 10.16
CA GLN A 254 -19.24 8.43 11.04
C GLN A 254 -18.88 9.91 11.27
N LEU A 255 -17.59 10.22 11.40
CA LEU A 255 -17.10 11.58 11.59
C LEU A 255 -17.10 12.40 10.29
N LYS A 256 -16.82 11.73 9.17
CA LYS A 256 -16.75 12.31 7.82
C LYS A 256 -17.40 11.34 6.82
N PRO A 257 -18.71 11.47 6.53
CA PRO A 257 -19.41 10.56 5.63
C PRO A 257 -18.91 10.60 4.18
N ASP A 258 -18.57 11.79 3.67
CA ASP A 258 -17.91 11.96 2.37
C ASP A 258 -16.39 11.75 2.52
N PHE A 259 -15.99 10.49 2.67
CA PHE A 259 -14.58 10.11 2.77
C PHE A 259 -14.26 8.87 1.91
N PRO A 260 -14.03 9.05 0.60
CA PRO A 260 -13.74 7.98 -0.35
C PRO A 260 -12.62 7.03 0.08
N ASP A 261 -11.49 7.53 0.60
CA ASP A 261 -10.37 6.69 1.03
C ASP A 261 -10.75 5.73 2.16
N ALA A 262 -11.48 6.22 3.16
CA ALA A 262 -11.96 5.40 4.26
C ALA A 262 -13.01 4.37 3.79
N TYR A 263 -13.88 4.77 2.85
CA TYR A 263 -14.88 3.88 2.25
C TYR A 263 -14.24 2.73 1.45
N CYS A 264 -13.35 3.04 0.52
CA CYS A 264 -12.66 2.04 -0.29
C CYS A 264 -11.85 1.06 0.57
N ASN A 265 -11.14 1.56 1.59
CA ASN A 265 -10.39 0.70 2.49
C ASN A 265 -11.29 -0.16 3.40
N LEU A 266 -12.42 0.38 3.87
CA LEU A 266 -13.42 -0.41 4.60
C LEU A 266 -13.96 -1.54 3.72
N THR A 267 -14.34 -1.23 2.49
CA THR A 267 -14.85 -2.23 1.52
C THR A 267 -13.83 -3.34 1.30
N HIS A 268 -12.54 -3.00 1.16
CA HIS A 268 -11.49 -4.01 1.09
C HIS A 268 -11.38 -4.88 2.36
N CYS A 269 -11.47 -4.28 3.55
CA CYS A 269 -11.49 -5.05 4.81
C CYS A 269 -12.71 -5.99 4.92
N LEU A 270 -13.89 -5.54 4.49
CA LEU A 270 -15.10 -6.37 4.47
C LEU A 270 -14.97 -7.53 3.48
N GLN A 271 -14.32 -7.30 2.34
CA GLN A 271 -13.99 -8.33 1.36
C GLN A 271 -13.03 -9.40 1.94
N ILE A 272 -12.04 -9.00 2.74
CA ILE A 272 -11.11 -9.95 3.40
C ILE A 272 -11.85 -10.91 4.34
N ILE A 273 -12.88 -10.43 5.04
CA ILE A 273 -13.65 -11.25 6.00
C ILE A 273 -14.92 -11.86 5.39
N CYS A 274 -15.11 -11.77 4.08
CA CYS A 274 -16.30 -12.22 3.36
C CYS A 274 -17.62 -11.67 3.94
N ASN A 275 -17.63 -10.44 4.47
CA ASN A 275 -18.88 -9.78 4.82
C ASN A 275 -19.51 -9.23 3.55
N TRP A 276 -20.62 -9.83 3.11
CA TRP A 276 -21.30 -9.51 1.87
C TRP A 276 -22.71 -8.92 2.05
N ASP A 277 -23.05 -8.50 3.28
CA ASP A 277 -24.39 -8.02 3.65
C ASP A 277 -24.93 -6.93 2.69
N ASP A 278 -24.08 -6.00 2.26
CA ASP A 278 -24.35 -4.91 1.31
C ASP A 278 -23.40 -4.94 0.09
N TYR A 279 -23.00 -6.13 -0.38
CA TYR A 279 -21.97 -6.29 -1.42
C TYR A 279 -22.25 -5.48 -2.70
N ASP A 280 -23.42 -5.65 -3.31
CA ASP A 280 -23.75 -5.02 -4.60
C ASP A 280 -23.79 -3.49 -4.48
N GLU A 281 -24.38 -2.97 -3.40
CA GLU A 281 -24.43 -1.53 -3.13
C GLU A 281 -23.01 -0.97 -2.96
N ARG A 282 -22.15 -1.65 -2.20
CA ARG A 282 -20.76 -1.23 -2.02
C ARG A 282 -19.99 -1.24 -3.34
N MET A 283 -20.12 -2.29 -4.15
CA MET A 283 -19.42 -2.35 -5.43
C MET A 283 -19.90 -1.27 -6.39
N TYR A 284 -21.20 -1.00 -6.44
CA TYR A 284 -21.76 0.12 -7.19
C TYR A 284 -21.19 1.47 -6.73
N ASN A 285 -21.13 1.71 -5.42
CA ASN A 285 -20.56 2.94 -4.85
C ASN A 285 -19.06 3.08 -5.15
N ILE A 286 -18.29 1.99 -5.13
CA ILE A 286 -16.86 2.02 -5.53
C ILE A 286 -16.71 2.48 -6.97
N VAL A 287 -17.53 1.96 -7.89
CA VAL A 287 -17.52 2.38 -9.29
C VAL A 287 -17.82 3.87 -9.42
N LEU A 288 -18.87 4.37 -8.76
CA LEU A 288 -19.23 5.79 -8.78
C LEU A 288 -18.12 6.69 -8.21
N ILE A 289 -17.52 6.31 -7.09
CA ILE A 289 -16.41 7.05 -6.47
C ILE A 289 -15.24 7.14 -7.45
N VAL A 290 -14.84 6.02 -8.04
CA VAL A 290 -13.73 5.97 -8.98
C VAL A 290 -14.05 6.81 -10.20
N GLU A 291 -15.21 6.65 -10.84
CA GLU A 291 -15.58 7.39 -12.03
C GLU A 291 -15.60 8.91 -11.79
N GLU A 292 -16.12 9.35 -10.64
CA GLU A 292 -16.12 10.77 -10.26
C GLU A 292 -14.71 11.32 -10.02
N GLN A 293 -13.86 10.57 -9.32
CA GLN A 293 -12.46 10.93 -9.12
C GLN A 293 -11.70 10.98 -10.45
N LEU A 294 -11.96 10.02 -11.34
CA LEU A 294 -11.39 10.00 -12.68
C LEU A 294 -11.85 11.22 -13.49
N ARG A 295 -13.14 11.55 -13.47
CA ARG A 295 -13.70 12.70 -14.18
C ARG A 295 -13.20 14.05 -13.67
N THR A 296 -12.94 14.16 -12.36
CA THR A 296 -12.49 15.41 -11.72
C THR A 296 -10.97 15.52 -11.58
N GLU A 297 -10.22 14.68 -12.30
CA GLU A 297 -8.74 14.66 -12.29
C GLU A 297 -8.13 14.47 -10.88
N LYS A 298 -8.90 13.93 -9.93
CA LYS A 298 -8.43 13.63 -8.56
C LYS A 298 -7.71 12.29 -8.49
N MET A 299 -6.80 12.14 -7.53
CA MET A 299 -6.23 10.83 -7.23
C MET A 299 -7.34 9.83 -6.85
N SER A 300 -7.22 8.60 -7.34
CA SER A 300 -8.18 7.56 -7.01
C SER A 300 -7.94 7.04 -5.59
N SER A 301 -9.03 6.89 -4.83
CA SER A 301 -9.01 6.22 -3.53
C SER A 301 -8.83 4.71 -3.62
N VAL A 302 -9.02 4.14 -4.81
CA VAL A 302 -8.71 2.74 -5.09
C VAL A 302 -7.27 2.63 -5.55
N HIS A 303 -6.47 1.88 -4.79
CA HIS A 303 -5.11 1.56 -5.16
C HIS A 303 -5.07 0.67 -6.43
N PRO A 304 -4.09 0.79 -7.34
CA PRO A 304 -4.05 0.01 -8.58
C PRO A 304 -4.15 -1.50 -8.34
N HIS A 305 -3.44 -2.01 -7.33
CA HIS A 305 -3.48 -3.41 -6.94
C HIS A 305 -4.86 -3.90 -6.49
N HIS A 306 -5.71 -3.04 -5.92
CA HIS A 306 -7.07 -3.42 -5.50
C HIS A 306 -8.08 -3.27 -6.63
N SER A 307 -7.79 -2.49 -7.67
CA SER A 307 -8.70 -2.24 -8.79
C SER A 307 -9.10 -3.51 -9.56
N ILE A 308 -8.29 -4.58 -9.47
CA ILE A 308 -8.59 -5.89 -10.07
C ILE A 308 -9.72 -6.64 -9.35
N LEU A 309 -10.02 -6.28 -8.10
CA LEU A 309 -11.05 -6.92 -7.27
C LEU A 309 -12.43 -6.31 -7.48
N TYR A 310 -12.52 -5.16 -8.15
CA TYR A 310 -13.75 -4.41 -8.29
C TYR A 310 -14.26 -4.46 -9.74
N PRO A 311 -15.57 -4.31 -9.97
CA PRO A 311 -16.18 -4.35 -11.31
C PRO A 311 -15.93 -3.05 -12.10
N LEU A 312 -14.67 -2.62 -12.17
CA LEU A 312 -14.21 -1.47 -12.92
C LEU A 312 -13.96 -1.85 -14.38
N SER A 313 -14.10 -0.89 -15.29
CA SER A 313 -13.67 -1.08 -16.68
C SER A 313 -12.15 -1.16 -16.78
N ASN A 314 -11.62 -1.84 -17.81
CA ASN A 314 -10.17 -1.88 -18.05
C ASN A 314 -9.58 -0.48 -18.28
N LYS A 315 -10.34 0.41 -18.93
CA LYS A 315 -10.00 1.83 -19.07
C LYS A 315 -9.81 2.51 -17.71
N ALA A 316 -10.72 2.27 -16.76
CA ALA A 316 -10.60 2.83 -15.41
C ALA A 316 -9.39 2.25 -14.67
N ARG A 317 -9.13 0.93 -14.76
CA ARG A 317 -7.94 0.30 -14.16
C ARG A 317 -6.63 0.89 -14.70
N LYS A 318 -6.55 1.05 -16.03
CA LYS A 318 -5.42 1.71 -16.69
C LYS A 318 -5.23 3.14 -16.22
N GLU A 319 -6.30 3.92 -16.17
CA GLU A 319 -6.24 5.33 -15.72
C GLU A 319 -5.84 5.46 -14.25
N ILE A 320 -6.35 4.59 -13.36
CA ILE A 320 -5.92 4.52 -11.95
C ILE A 320 -4.40 4.29 -11.88
N ALA A 321 -3.88 3.33 -12.64
CA ALA A 321 -2.45 3.06 -12.70
C ALA A 321 -1.67 4.27 -13.25
N THR A 322 -2.14 4.89 -14.34
CA THR A 322 -1.50 6.08 -14.94
C THR A 322 -1.35 7.23 -13.94
N ARG A 323 -2.38 7.50 -13.12
CA ARG A 323 -2.31 8.57 -12.11
C ARG A 323 -1.29 8.30 -11.02
N HIS A 324 -1.20 7.05 -10.58
CA HIS A 324 -0.18 6.65 -9.61
C HIS A 324 1.24 6.74 -10.22
N ALA A 325 1.40 6.36 -11.49
CA ALA A 325 2.67 6.55 -12.21
C ALA A 325 3.06 8.02 -12.33
N ASN A 326 2.12 8.89 -12.68
CA ASN A 326 2.35 10.34 -12.79
C ASN A 326 2.79 10.95 -11.46
N LEU A 327 2.24 10.50 -10.34
CA LEU A 327 2.66 10.94 -9.01
C LEU A 327 4.15 10.63 -8.74
N TYR A 328 4.66 9.48 -9.19
CA TYR A 328 6.09 9.18 -9.09
C TYR A 328 6.92 10.06 -10.02
N THR A 329 6.46 10.31 -11.24
CA THR A 329 7.10 11.24 -12.17
C THR A 329 7.20 12.64 -11.58
N GLU A 330 6.12 13.15 -10.96
CA GLU A 330 6.09 14.45 -10.29
C GLU A 330 7.05 14.51 -9.09
N LYS A 331 7.07 13.47 -8.24
CA LYS A 331 8.02 13.37 -7.12
C LYS A 331 9.46 13.48 -7.60
N VAL A 332 9.81 12.82 -8.71
CA VAL A 332 11.18 12.82 -9.22
C VAL A 332 11.48 13.98 -10.17
N ALA A 333 10.49 14.67 -10.72
CA ALA A 333 10.68 15.79 -11.67
C ALA A 333 11.59 16.89 -11.08
N MET A 334 11.52 17.13 -9.78
CA MET A 334 12.41 18.07 -9.10
C MET A 334 13.89 17.63 -9.10
N LEU A 335 14.15 16.33 -9.08
CA LEU A 335 15.48 15.74 -9.23
C LEU A 335 15.91 15.72 -10.71
N HIS A 336 14.98 15.37 -11.59
CA HIS A 336 15.16 15.22 -13.05
C HIS A 336 15.54 16.54 -13.74
N SER A 337 15.03 17.69 -13.26
CA SER A 337 15.39 19.01 -13.80
C SER A 337 16.89 19.34 -13.74
N LYS A 338 17.67 18.60 -12.94
CA LYS A 338 19.12 18.78 -12.81
C LYS A 338 19.95 17.64 -13.42
N HIS A 339 19.38 16.45 -13.63
CA HIS A 339 20.12 15.26 -14.04
C HIS A 339 19.25 14.36 -14.93
N THR A 340 19.61 14.24 -16.20
CA THR A 340 19.02 13.27 -17.14
C THR A 340 20.05 12.19 -17.44
N PHE A 341 19.68 10.92 -17.27
CA PHE A 341 20.54 9.80 -17.65
C PHE A 341 20.59 9.69 -19.17
N LEU A 342 21.81 9.70 -19.72
CA LEU A 342 22.04 9.57 -21.15
C LEU A 342 22.46 8.14 -21.46
N HIS A 343 21.71 7.45 -22.30
CA HIS A 343 22.00 6.07 -22.67
C HIS A 343 22.73 6.02 -24.02
N HIS A 344 23.82 5.25 -24.06
CA HIS A 344 24.56 5.02 -25.29
C HIS A 344 23.84 3.97 -26.17
N LYS A 345 23.87 4.14 -27.50
CA LYS A 345 23.25 3.20 -28.44
C LYS A 345 24.12 1.96 -28.73
N GLU A 346 25.41 2.04 -28.47
CA GLU A 346 26.36 0.96 -28.75
C GLU A 346 26.63 0.14 -27.49
N ARG A 347 26.18 -1.11 -27.48
CA ARG A 347 26.46 -2.05 -26.40
C ARG A 347 27.87 -2.64 -26.55
N LYS A 348 28.65 -2.61 -25.47
CA LYS A 348 29.95 -3.28 -25.39
C LYS A 348 29.88 -4.45 -24.41
N GLY A 349 30.09 -5.67 -24.89
CA GLY A 349 30.13 -6.86 -24.04
C GLY A 349 28.79 -7.59 -23.90
N ARG A 350 28.59 -8.23 -22.74
CA ARG A 350 27.38 -9.00 -22.39
C ARG A 350 26.18 -8.08 -22.19
N LEU A 351 24.96 -8.60 -22.39
CA LEU A 351 23.74 -7.86 -22.05
C LEU A 351 23.59 -7.83 -20.53
N ARG A 352 23.41 -6.64 -19.96
CA ARG A 352 23.23 -6.45 -18.52
C ARG A 352 21.75 -6.38 -18.16
N ILE A 353 21.29 -7.30 -17.33
CA ILE A 353 19.89 -7.36 -16.87
C ILE A 353 19.86 -7.10 -15.36
N GLY A 354 19.08 -6.11 -14.95
CA GLY A 354 18.86 -5.76 -13.55
C GLY A 354 17.47 -6.14 -13.08
N TYR A 355 17.35 -7.04 -12.11
CA TYR A 355 16.08 -7.36 -11.45
C TYR A 355 15.92 -6.51 -10.18
N VAL A 356 14.87 -5.69 -10.11
CA VAL A 356 14.58 -4.84 -8.94
C VAL A 356 13.37 -5.38 -8.20
N SER A 357 13.54 -5.73 -6.93
CA SER A 357 12.45 -6.30 -6.12
C SER A 357 12.58 -5.97 -4.64
N SER A 358 11.47 -5.67 -3.98
CA SER A 358 11.34 -5.71 -2.51
C SER A 358 11.08 -7.10 -1.94
N ASP A 359 11.15 -8.14 -2.77
CA ASP A 359 10.63 -9.46 -2.43
C ASP A 359 11.71 -10.55 -2.50
N PHE A 360 12.99 -10.16 -2.49
CA PHE A 360 14.12 -11.09 -2.40
C PHE A 360 14.28 -11.58 -0.96
N GLY A 361 13.66 -12.72 -0.67
CA GLY A 361 13.45 -13.28 0.67
C GLY A 361 12.32 -14.30 0.68
N ASN A 362 11.71 -14.58 1.83
CA ASN A 362 10.54 -15.45 1.96
C ASN A 362 9.26 -14.72 1.50
N HIS A 363 9.12 -14.60 0.18
CA HIS A 363 7.98 -13.99 -0.49
C HIS A 363 7.60 -14.80 -1.75
N PRO A 364 6.32 -14.85 -2.15
CA PRO A 364 5.89 -15.56 -3.35
C PRO A 364 6.74 -15.27 -4.59
N THR A 365 7.11 -14.02 -4.83
CA THR A 365 8.01 -13.63 -5.94
C THR A 365 9.29 -14.49 -5.96
N SER A 366 9.98 -14.63 -4.82
CA SER A 366 11.18 -15.47 -4.71
C SER A 366 10.86 -16.96 -4.84
N HIS A 367 9.76 -17.46 -4.28
CA HIS A 367 9.32 -18.84 -4.47
C HIS A 367 9.08 -19.19 -5.95
N LEU A 368 8.77 -18.20 -6.77
CA LEU A 368 8.55 -18.39 -8.20
C LEU A 368 9.83 -18.34 -9.03
N MET A 369 10.76 -17.44 -8.70
CA MET A 369 11.86 -17.06 -9.61
C MET A 369 13.28 -17.18 -9.04
N GLN A 370 13.48 -17.58 -7.78
CA GLN A 370 14.79 -17.56 -7.12
C GLN A 370 15.93 -18.25 -7.91
N SER A 371 15.64 -19.27 -8.73
CA SER A 371 16.66 -19.94 -9.56
C SER A 371 17.03 -19.17 -10.83
N ILE A 372 16.18 -18.26 -11.30
CA ILE A 372 16.35 -17.59 -12.60
C ILE A 372 17.68 -16.81 -12.70
N PRO A 373 18.10 -16.01 -11.69
CA PRO A 373 19.39 -15.34 -11.74
C PRO A 373 20.58 -16.27 -12.04
N GLY A 374 20.57 -17.50 -11.49
CA GLY A 374 21.63 -18.49 -11.70
C GLY A 374 21.52 -19.30 -13.00
N LEU A 375 20.36 -19.30 -13.66
CA LEU A 375 20.10 -20.09 -14.87
C LEU A 375 20.38 -19.32 -16.17
N HIS A 376 20.73 -18.04 -16.10
CA HIS A 376 21.13 -17.25 -17.27
C HIS A 376 22.43 -17.76 -17.90
N ASP A 377 22.51 -17.72 -19.23
CA ASP A 377 23.74 -18.00 -19.97
C ASP A 377 24.77 -16.88 -19.76
N ARG A 378 25.66 -17.08 -18.79
CA ARG A 378 26.69 -16.11 -18.39
C ARG A 378 27.67 -15.77 -19.52
N SER A 379 27.73 -16.53 -20.61
CA SER A 379 28.54 -16.14 -21.78
C SER A 379 27.94 -14.97 -22.55
N LYS A 380 26.63 -14.74 -22.41
CA LYS A 380 25.86 -13.72 -23.16
C LYS A 380 25.29 -12.62 -22.27
N LEU A 381 24.94 -12.98 -21.03
CA LEU A 381 24.23 -12.12 -20.09
C LEU A 381 25.07 -11.89 -18.83
N GLU A 382 24.90 -10.73 -18.21
CA GLU A 382 25.46 -10.36 -16.92
C GLU A 382 24.32 -9.92 -15.99
N ILE A 383 24.15 -10.59 -14.85
CA ILE A 383 22.94 -10.47 -14.04
C ILE A 383 23.17 -9.68 -12.75
N PHE A 384 22.32 -8.69 -12.54
CA PHE A 384 22.25 -7.86 -11.36
C PHE A 384 20.92 -8.06 -10.63
N CYS A 385 20.96 -8.17 -9.31
CA CYS A 385 19.78 -8.18 -8.45
C CYS A 385 19.85 -7.00 -7.48
N TYR A 386 18.85 -6.13 -7.51
CA TYR A 386 18.70 -4.95 -6.67
C TYR A 386 17.58 -5.17 -5.66
N ALA A 387 17.94 -5.43 -4.40
CA ALA A 387 16.99 -5.62 -3.33
C ALA A 387 16.49 -4.28 -2.78
N LEU A 388 15.18 -4.11 -2.66
CA LEU A 388 14.58 -2.98 -1.96
C LEU A 388 14.26 -3.29 -0.49
N ASN A 389 14.28 -4.57 -0.12
CA ASN A 389 14.05 -5.06 1.24
C ASN A 389 15.35 -5.48 1.94
N VAL A 390 15.32 -5.34 3.27
CA VAL A 390 16.37 -5.87 4.14
C VAL A 390 16.47 -7.39 4.00
N ASP A 391 17.67 -7.90 4.25
CA ASP A 391 17.89 -9.34 4.37
C ASP A 391 17.04 -9.91 5.53
N ASP A 392 16.19 -10.89 5.22
CA ASP A 392 15.31 -11.55 6.17
C ASP A 392 15.94 -12.82 6.79
N GLY A 393 17.19 -13.12 6.43
CA GLY A 393 17.96 -14.28 6.92
C GLY A 393 17.54 -15.61 6.30
N THR A 394 16.66 -15.60 5.29
CA THR A 394 16.14 -16.82 4.67
C THR A 394 17.08 -17.38 3.61
N THR A 395 16.97 -18.69 3.38
CA THR A 395 17.73 -19.36 2.30
C THR A 395 17.39 -18.78 0.93
N PHE A 396 16.15 -18.34 0.70
CA PHE A 396 15.71 -17.68 -0.53
C PHE A 396 16.59 -16.47 -0.86
N ARG A 397 16.80 -15.57 0.12
CA ARG A 397 17.67 -14.40 -0.03
C ARG A 397 19.10 -14.84 -0.30
N SER A 398 19.65 -15.73 0.51
CA SER A 398 21.04 -16.19 0.36
C SER A 398 21.31 -16.86 -1.00
N ARG A 399 20.31 -17.56 -1.56
CA ARG A 399 20.40 -18.22 -2.86
C ARG A 399 20.43 -17.22 -4.00
N ILE A 400 19.55 -16.22 -3.98
CA ILE A 400 19.55 -15.15 -4.99
C ILE A 400 20.88 -14.38 -4.94
N VAL A 401 21.40 -14.07 -3.75
CA VAL A 401 22.71 -13.43 -3.57
C VAL A 401 23.83 -14.28 -4.20
N LYS A 402 23.83 -15.59 -3.94
CA LYS A 402 24.84 -16.52 -4.46
C LYS A 402 24.76 -16.71 -5.97
N ASP A 403 23.54 -16.81 -6.50
CA ASP A 403 23.29 -17.22 -7.88
C ASP A 403 23.29 -16.03 -8.85
N SER A 404 23.07 -14.80 -8.36
CA SER A 404 23.32 -13.57 -9.11
C SER A 404 24.83 -13.32 -9.29
N GLU A 405 25.23 -12.67 -10.38
CA GLU A 405 26.62 -12.24 -10.55
C GLU A 405 26.92 -11.00 -9.71
N HIS A 406 25.93 -10.13 -9.56
CA HIS A 406 26.00 -8.92 -8.75
C HIS A 406 24.74 -8.77 -7.92
N PHE A 407 24.90 -8.57 -6.62
CA PHE A 407 23.80 -8.32 -5.70
C PHE A 407 24.01 -6.98 -5.00
N VAL A 408 22.99 -6.11 -5.05
CA VAL A 408 23.03 -4.76 -4.48
C VAL A 408 21.85 -4.58 -3.54
N ASP A 409 22.14 -4.16 -2.31
CA ASP A 409 21.13 -3.92 -1.29
C ASP A 409 20.81 -2.43 -1.18
N PHE A 410 19.59 -2.03 -1.60
CA PHE A 410 19.07 -0.68 -1.48
C PHE A 410 18.15 -0.48 -0.27
N SER A 411 18.03 -1.45 0.63
CA SER A 411 17.19 -1.31 1.82
C SER A 411 17.67 -0.22 2.79
N THR A 412 18.97 0.09 2.75
CA THR A 412 19.59 1.19 3.52
C THR A 412 19.70 2.50 2.74
N GLU A 413 19.61 2.45 1.41
CA GLU A 413 19.66 3.62 0.54
C GLU A 413 18.26 4.20 0.34
N MET A 414 17.86 5.11 1.21
CA MET A 414 16.53 5.73 1.16
C MET A 414 16.38 6.69 -0.03
N CYS A 415 17.47 7.24 -0.57
CA CYS A 415 17.42 8.18 -1.68
C CYS A 415 17.19 7.45 -3.01
N HIS A 416 16.03 7.70 -3.64
CA HIS A 416 15.70 7.10 -4.94
C HIS A 416 16.70 7.50 -6.04
N PHE A 417 17.26 8.70 -5.98
CA PHE A 417 18.22 9.18 -6.97
C PHE A 417 19.56 8.45 -6.90
N GLU A 418 20.11 8.23 -5.71
CA GLU A 418 21.38 7.50 -5.56
C GLU A 418 21.22 6.03 -5.97
N ALA A 419 20.08 5.42 -5.66
CA ALA A 419 19.74 4.09 -6.16
C ALA A 419 19.68 4.04 -7.71
N ALA A 420 19.00 5.00 -8.35
CA ALA A 420 18.93 5.10 -9.80
C ALA A 420 20.30 5.38 -10.43
N LYS A 421 21.10 6.26 -9.84
CA LYS A 421 22.46 6.58 -10.27
C LYS A 421 23.38 5.37 -10.16
N ARG A 422 23.24 4.56 -9.12
CA ARG A 422 23.96 3.29 -9.00
C ARG A 422 23.61 2.35 -10.16
N ILE A 423 22.32 2.14 -10.44
CA ILE A 423 21.85 1.31 -11.56
C ILE A 423 22.41 1.84 -12.90
N TYR A 424 22.41 3.16 -13.11
CA TYR A 424 22.97 3.78 -14.30
C TYR A 424 24.49 3.53 -14.43
N ASN A 425 25.25 3.65 -13.33
CA ASN A 425 26.69 3.40 -13.31
C ASN A 425 27.05 1.91 -13.50
N ASP A 426 26.15 1.01 -13.13
CA ASP A 426 26.27 -0.42 -13.43
C ASP A 426 26.00 -0.73 -14.93
N ASP A 427 25.58 0.29 -15.71
CA ASP A 427 25.33 0.24 -17.18
C ASP A 427 24.32 -0.86 -17.54
N ILE A 428 23.20 -0.90 -16.81
CA ILE A 428 22.12 -1.85 -17.04
C ILE A 428 21.41 -1.57 -18.37
N ASP A 429 21.35 -2.56 -19.25
CA ASP A 429 20.64 -2.48 -20.54
C ASP A 429 19.13 -2.65 -20.36
N ILE A 430 18.71 -3.64 -19.56
CA ILE A 430 17.30 -3.97 -19.30
C ILE A 430 17.06 -4.00 -17.80
N LEU A 431 16.22 -3.09 -17.31
CA LEU A 431 15.81 -3.03 -15.91
C LEU A 431 14.40 -3.61 -15.73
N VAL A 432 14.28 -4.64 -14.91
CA VAL A 432 13.05 -5.40 -14.70
C VAL A 432 12.42 -5.00 -13.37
N ASN A 433 11.21 -4.46 -13.44
CA ASN A 433 10.37 -4.15 -12.29
C ASN A 433 9.55 -5.38 -11.89
N MET A 434 9.78 -5.86 -10.67
CA MET A 434 9.09 -7.03 -10.11
C MET A 434 8.13 -6.69 -8.98
N ASN A 435 7.75 -5.42 -8.84
CA ASN A 435 6.85 -4.97 -7.78
C ASN A 435 5.57 -4.33 -8.30
N GLY A 436 5.65 -3.52 -9.36
CA GLY A 436 4.55 -2.66 -9.79
C GLY A 436 3.99 -1.84 -8.62
N TYR A 437 2.71 -2.02 -8.29
CA TYR A 437 2.05 -1.34 -7.18
C TYR A 437 1.85 -2.27 -5.98
N THR A 438 2.90 -2.98 -5.54
CA THR A 438 2.88 -3.78 -4.30
C THR A 438 3.66 -3.10 -3.18
N LYS A 439 3.55 -3.65 -1.96
CA LYS A 439 4.25 -3.14 -0.78
C LYS A 439 5.76 -3.19 -1.00
N GLY A 440 6.46 -2.09 -0.70
CA GLY A 440 7.93 -2.00 -0.84
C GLY A 440 8.41 -1.52 -2.21
N ALA A 441 7.50 -1.34 -3.17
CA ALA A 441 7.85 -0.80 -4.49
C ALA A 441 8.48 0.60 -4.39
N ARG A 442 9.53 0.85 -5.17
CA ARG A 442 10.18 2.16 -5.33
C ARG A 442 10.16 2.59 -6.79
N ASN A 443 8.95 2.81 -7.32
CA ASN A 443 8.74 3.15 -8.73
C ASN A 443 9.37 4.50 -9.13
N GLU A 444 9.70 5.35 -8.16
CA GLU A 444 10.53 6.56 -8.35
C GLU A 444 11.86 6.23 -9.05
N ILE A 445 12.48 5.07 -8.76
CA ILE A 445 13.72 4.63 -9.42
C ILE A 445 13.49 4.45 -10.92
N PHE A 446 12.38 3.84 -11.31
CA PHE A 446 12.02 3.63 -12.72
C PHE A 446 11.58 4.93 -13.40
N ALA A 447 10.89 5.82 -12.68
CA ALA A 447 10.51 7.14 -13.19
C ALA A 447 11.74 7.99 -13.55
N LEU A 448 12.86 7.82 -12.85
CA LEU A 448 14.13 8.46 -13.18
C LEU A 448 14.79 7.92 -14.46
N ARG A 449 14.35 6.77 -14.97
CA ARG A 449 14.87 6.07 -16.17
C ARG A 449 16.39 5.84 -16.17
N PRO A 450 16.96 5.10 -15.20
CA PRO A 450 18.40 4.79 -15.19
C PRO A 450 18.84 3.77 -16.24
N ALA A 451 17.93 3.04 -16.87
CA ALA A 451 18.22 2.08 -17.95
C ALA A 451 17.46 2.45 -19.24
N PRO A 452 18.01 2.15 -20.43
CA PRO A 452 17.37 2.47 -21.70
C PRO A 452 16.07 1.68 -21.94
N ILE A 453 16.00 0.43 -21.47
CA ILE A 453 14.81 -0.42 -21.55
C ILE A 453 14.36 -0.79 -20.13
N GLN A 454 13.10 -0.51 -19.82
CA GLN A 454 12.47 -0.87 -18.54
C GLN A 454 11.24 -1.73 -18.76
N VAL A 455 11.11 -2.81 -17.98
CA VAL A 455 10.14 -3.88 -18.24
C VAL A 455 9.43 -4.32 -16.97
N MET A 456 8.11 -4.50 -17.03
CA MET A 456 7.32 -5.14 -15.97
C MET A 456 7.38 -6.66 -16.10
N TRP A 457 7.56 -7.37 -14.98
CA TRP A 457 7.48 -8.83 -14.98
C TRP A 457 7.10 -9.42 -13.62
N LEU A 458 6.24 -10.44 -13.66
CA LEU A 458 5.91 -11.40 -12.60
C LEU A 458 5.18 -10.83 -11.37
N GLY A 459 5.80 -9.93 -10.61
CA GLY A 459 5.32 -9.60 -9.25
C GLY A 459 4.07 -8.71 -9.18
N TYR A 460 3.65 -8.11 -10.29
CA TYR A 460 2.43 -7.30 -10.37
C TYR A 460 1.53 -7.72 -11.55
N PRO A 461 0.29 -8.18 -11.30
CA PRO A 461 -0.58 -8.72 -12.34
C PRO A 461 -1.42 -7.61 -13.02
N GLY A 462 -0.77 -6.60 -13.60
CA GLY A 462 -1.47 -5.53 -14.30
C GLY A 462 -0.55 -4.51 -14.98
N THR A 463 -1.14 -3.59 -15.72
CA THR A 463 -0.45 -2.42 -16.31
C THR A 463 0.15 -1.54 -15.22
N SER A 464 1.38 -1.07 -15.42
CA SER A 464 1.96 0.00 -14.59
C SER A 464 1.30 1.35 -14.86
N GLY A 465 0.66 1.55 -16.02
CA GLY A 465 0.14 2.87 -16.41
C GLY A 465 1.24 3.91 -16.68
N ALA A 466 2.52 3.53 -16.61
CA ALA A 466 3.63 4.45 -16.62
C ALA A 466 4.20 4.66 -18.02
N ASN A 467 4.45 5.92 -18.39
CA ASN A 467 5.18 6.26 -19.62
C ASN A 467 6.69 5.93 -19.54
N TYR A 468 7.22 5.72 -18.34
CA TYR A 468 8.61 5.31 -18.11
C TYR A 468 8.80 3.79 -18.18
N MET A 469 7.75 3.02 -18.44
CA MET A 469 7.82 1.57 -18.54
C MET A 469 7.55 1.13 -19.99
N ASP A 470 8.52 0.47 -20.61
CA ASP A 470 8.51 0.28 -22.06
C ASP A 470 7.76 -1.00 -22.46
N TYR A 471 7.94 -2.08 -21.69
CA TYR A 471 7.37 -3.39 -21.98
C TYR A 471 6.76 -4.04 -20.74
N ILE A 472 5.85 -4.99 -20.97
CA ILE A 472 5.40 -5.97 -19.99
C ILE A 472 5.64 -7.36 -20.56
N ILE A 473 6.36 -8.20 -19.81
CA ILE A 473 6.55 -9.61 -20.15
C ILE A 473 5.26 -10.34 -19.80
N THR A 474 4.59 -10.87 -20.82
CA THR A 474 3.28 -11.54 -20.71
C THR A 474 3.22 -12.72 -21.69
N ASP A 475 2.05 -13.31 -21.89
CA ASP A 475 1.79 -14.37 -22.86
C ASP A 475 0.43 -14.17 -23.54
N THR A 476 0.18 -14.91 -24.62
CA THR A 476 -1.02 -14.72 -25.45
C THR A 476 -2.32 -15.18 -24.79
N ILE A 477 -2.24 -15.96 -23.70
CA ILE A 477 -3.40 -16.42 -22.94
C ILE A 477 -3.78 -15.39 -21.87
N SER A 478 -2.79 -14.95 -21.09
CA SER A 478 -2.93 -13.97 -20.02
C SER A 478 -3.20 -12.56 -20.55
N SER A 479 -2.65 -12.21 -21.71
CA SER A 479 -2.84 -10.91 -22.36
C SER A 479 -3.03 -11.09 -23.86
N PRO A 480 -4.24 -11.47 -24.32
CA PRO A 480 -4.51 -11.64 -25.74
C PRO A 480 -4.30 -10.34 -26.50
N SER A 481 -4.05 -10.43 -27.81
CA SER A 481 -3.78 -9.25 -28.66
C SER A 481 -4.92 -8.21 -28.65
N SER A 482 -6.14 -8.61 -28.32
CA SER A 482 -7.28 -7.69 -28.13
C SER A 482 -7.14 -6.78 -26.91
N ALA A 483 -6.33 -7.15 -25.92
CA ALA A 483 -6.16 -6.40 -24.67
C ALA A 483 -5.06 -5.32 -24.75
N VAL A 484 -4.36 -5.16 -25.88
CA VAL A 484 -3.22 -4.21 -26.02
C VAL A 484 -3.60 -2.79 -25.60
N LEU A 485 -4.84 -2.34 -25.85
CA LEU A 485 -5.31 -1.00 -25.50
C LEU A 485 -5.50 -0.79 -23.98
N ASP A 486 -5.62 -1.88 -23.22
CA ASP A 486 -5.79 -1.86 -21.76
C ASP A 486 -4.47 -1.68 -21.01
N PHE A 487 -3.34 -1.74 -21.71
CA PHE A 487 -2.00 -1.56 -21.15
C PHE A 487 -1.34 -0.29 -21.69
N THR A 488 -0.39 0.25 -20.95
CA THR A 488 0.46 1.36 -21.41
C THR A 488 1.73 0.86 -22.09
N GLU A 489 2.22 -0.28 -21.62
CA GLU A 489 3.42 -0.96 -22.06
C GLU A 489 3.17 -1.75 -23.35
N LYS A 490 4.23 -2.00 -24.09
CA LYS A 490 4.20 -2.95 -25.20
C LYS A 490 4.30 -4.38 -24.69
N PHE A 491 3.57 -5.30 -25.31
CA PHE A 491 3.65 -6.72 -24.95
C PHE A 491 4.97 -7.35 -25.43
N ALA A 492 5.66 -8.01 -24.52
CA ALA A 492 6.77 -8.92 -24.81
C ALA A 492 6.31 -10.34 -24.49
N PHE A 493 5.93 -11.12 -25.52
CA PHE A 493 5.33 -12.43 -25.33
C PHE A 493 6.37 -13.52 -25.04
N MET A 494 6.17 -14.24 -23.94
CA MET A 494 6.79 -15.54 -23.71
C MET A 494 6.10 -16.61 -24.57
N PRO A 495 6.82 -17.65 -25.05
CA PRO A 495 6.25 -18.63 -25.98
C PRO A 495 5.12 -19.50 -25.40
N HIS A 496 5.06 -19.64 -24.08
CA HIS A 496 4.08 -20.47 -23.39
C HIS A 496 3.29 -19.64 -22.38
N THR A 497 3.89 -19.38 -21.21
CA THR A 497 3.36 -18.46 -20.21
C THR A 497 4.46 -17.58 -19.64
N TYR A 498 4.11 -16.37 -19.20
CA TYR A 498 5.02 -15.52 -18.43
C TYR A 498 5.20 -15.99 -16.99
N PHE A 499 4.25 -16.79 -16.50
CA PHE A 499 4.25 -17.31 -15.14
C PHE A 499 5.25 -18.46 -15.01
N ILE A 500 5.96 -18.50 -13.89
CA ILE A 500 6.97 -19.52 -13.59
C ILE A 500 6.86 -19.91 -12.13
N GLY A 501 7.39 -21.07 -11.75
CA GLY A 501 7.50 -21.45 -10.34
C GLY A 501 8.73 -22.31 -10.07
N ASP A 502 9.38 -22.11 -8.92
CA ASP A 502 10.61 -22.84 -8.54
C ASP A 502 10.30 -24.20 -7.89
N HIS A 503 9.08 -24.71 -8.06
CA HIS A 503 8.57 -25.93 -7.41
C HIS A 503 9.44 -27.16 -7.67
N LYS A 504 10.07 -27.26 -8.84
CA LYS A 504 10.95 -28.39 -9.18
C LYS A 504 12.19 -28.44 -8.29
N GLN A 505 12.68 -27.28 -7.86
CA GLN A 505 13.85 -27.10 -7.02
C GLN A 505 13.47 -27.10 -5.53
N MET A 506 12.33 -26.50 -5.17
CA MET A 506 11.83 -26.40 -3.79
C MET A 506 11.21 -27.71 -3.28
N PHE A 507 10.47 -28.42 -4.14
CA PHE A 507 9.67 -29.59 -3.77
C PHE A 507 10.02 -30.83 -4.60
N PRO A 508 11.30 -31.20 -4.77
CA PRO A 508 11.66 -32.38 -5.57
C PRO A 508 11.07 -33.68 -5.00
N HIS A 509 10.82 -33.73 -3.68
CA HIS A 509 10.19 -34.87 -3.00
C HIS A 509 8.73 -35.13 -3.43
N LEU A 510 8.07 -34.16 -4.08
CA LEU A 510 6.70 -34.32 -4.57
C LEU A 510 6.63 -34.88 -6.00
N LYS A 511 7.76 -35.03 -6.71
CA LYS A 511 7.79 -35.55 -8.09
C LYS A 511 7.34 -37.00 -8.19
N LYS A 512 7.64 -37.80 -7.18
CA LYS A 512 7.15 -39.18 -7.06
C LYS A 512 6.15 -39.23 -5.90
N GLN A 513 4.99 -39.78 -6.20
CA GLN A 513 3.93 -40.02 -5.23
C GLN A 513 3.61 -41.51 -5.20
N PHE A 514 3.32 -42.00 -4.01
CA PHE A 514 2.95 -43.38 -3.76
C PHE A 514 1.61 -43.43 -3.05
N ASN A 515 0.61 -44.07 -3.66
CA ASN A 515 -0.70 -44.26 -3.06
C ASN A 515 -0.59 -45.30 -1.95
N VAL A 516 -1.17 -45.01 -0.79
CA VAL A 516 -1.13 -45.94 0.33
C VAL A 516 -2.30 -46.92 0.23
N ILE A 517 -2.00 -48.21 0.26
CA ILE A 517 -2.98 -49.28 0.43
C ILE A 517 -2.84 -49.84 1.83
N THR A 518 -3.96 -50.01 2.53
CA THR A 518 -3.97 -50.73 3.80
C THR A 518 -4.39 -52.17 3.58
N VAL A 519 -3.59 -53.10 4.10
CA VAL A 519 -3.91 -54.52 4.10
C VAL A 519 -4.56 -54.87 5.43
N ASN A 520 -5.84 -55.21 5.42
CA ASN A 520 -6.44 -56.05 6.46
C ASN A 520 -6.76 -57.41 5.83
N ASP A 521 -6.67 -58.48 6.64
CA ASP A 521 -6.64 -59.90 6.26
C ASP A 521 -7.82 -60.40 5.38
N LYS A 522 -8.80 -59.54 5.03
CA LYS A 522 -9.96 -59.90 4.20
C LYS A 522 -10.46 -58.87 3.18
N ASP A 523 -10.07 -57.59 3.24
CA ASP A 523 -10.48 -56.58 2.25
C ASP A 523 -9.44 -55.46 2.15
N SER A 524 -8.88 -55.22 0.96
CA SER A 524 -8.02 -54.07 0.69
C SER A 524 -8.87 -52.81 0.56
N HIS A 525 -8.79 -51.90 1.54
CA HIS A 525 -9.40 -50.58 1.43
C HIS A 525 -8.41 -49.58 0.85
N GLN A 526 -8.80 -48.87 -0.21
CA GLN A 526 -8.08 -47.69 -0.66
C GLN A 526 -8.40 -46.54 0.30
N HIS A 527 -7.42 -46.14 1.10
CA HIS A 527 -7.49 -44.89 1.85
C HIS A 527 -6.92 -43.76 1.00
N ALA A 528 -7.47 -42.55 1.13
CA ALA A 528 -6.92 -41.38 0.47
C ALA A 528 -5.69 -40.89 1.26
N ALA A 529 -4.61 -41.65 1.18
CA ALA A 529 -3.32 -41.37 1.79
C ALA A 529 -2.20 -41.56 0.76
N VAL A 530 -1.19 -40.71 0.87
CA VAL A 530 -0.05 -40.66 -0.05
C VAL A 530 1.25 -40.58 0.73
N ILE A 531 2.28 -41.19 0.16
CA ILE A 531 3.66 -41.03 0.61
C ILE A 531 4.45 -40.28 -0.46
N ASN A 532 5.23 -39.32 0.00
CA ASN A 532 6.20 -38.58 -0.79
C ASN A 532 7.59 -38.75 -0.15
N CYS A 533 8.65 -38.77 -0.96
CA CYS A 533 10.01 -38.92 -0.47
C CYS A 533 11.02 -38.26 -1.40
N ALA A 534 12.23 -38.02 -0.89
CA ALA A 534 13.32 -37.48 -1.66
C ALA A 534 13.67 -38.33 -2.89
N GLU A 535 14.08 -37.69 -3.99
CA GLU A 535 14.36 -38.37 -5.27
C GLU A 535 15.53 -39.38 -5.19
N ASN A 536 16.47 -39.13 -4.29
CA ASN A 536 17.64 -39.99 -4.07
C ASN A 536 17.32 -41.24 -3.23
N LEU A 537 16.15 -41.30 -2.60
CA LEU A 537 15.75 -42.37 -1.72
C LEU A 537 15.05 -43.49 -2.52
N LYS A 538 15.64 -44.69 -2.50
CA LYS A 538 15.07 -45.90 -3.13
C LYS A 538 14.06 -46.54 -2.18
N ILE A 539 12.85 -46.00 -2.15
CA ILE A 539 11.79 -46.44 -1.23
C ILE A 539 11.37 -47.88 -1.46
N GLU A 540 11.59 -48.40 -2.68
CA GLU A 540 11.32 -49.79 -3.08
C GLU A 540 12.19 -50.81 -2.31
N ASN A 541 13.34 -50.37 -1.77
CA ASN A 541 14.20 -51.19 -0.93
C ASN A 541 13.79 -51.16 0.55
N LEU A 542 12.89 -50.25 0.95
CA LEU A 542 12.57 -49.94 2.33
C LEU A 542 11.14 -50.34 2.72
N LEU A 543 10.23 -50.31 1.76
CA LEU A 543 8.81 -50.63 1.93
C LEU A 543 8.33 -51.49 0.76
N ASN A 544 7.23 -52.20 0.98
CA ASN A 544 6.63 -53.04 -0.06
C ASN A 544 5.89 -52.16 -1.07
N VAL A 545 6.52 -51.93 -2.22
CA VAL A 545 6.04 -51.05 -3.29
C VAL A 545 5.64 -51.89 -4.51
N THR A 546 4.47 -51.61 -5.05
CA THR A 546 3.99 -52.16 -6.33
C THR A 546 3.83 -51.03 -7.34
N GLU A 547 4.34 -51.22 -8.54
CA GLU A 547 4.16 -50.29 -9.65
C GLU A 547 3.32 -50.94 -10.75
N ARG A 548 2.37 -50.19 -11.30
CA ARG A 548 1.64 -50.57 -12.52
C ARG A 548 1.59 -49.40 -13.47
N ILE A 549 1.52 -49.72 -14.75
CA ILE A 549 1.35 -48.75 -15.82
C ILE A 549 -0.08 -48.86 -16.32
N GLU A 550 -0.80 -47.75 -16.30
CA GLU A 550 -2.12 -47.63 -16.91
C GLU A 550 -2.02 -46.67 -18.10
N GLN A 551 -2.71 -47.00 -19.19
CA GLN A 551 -2.90 -46.07 -20.29
C GLN A 551 -4.27 -45.42 -20.17
N VAL A 552 -4.27 -44.10 -20.08
CA VAL A 552 -5.49 -43.30 -20.08
C VAL A 552 -5.68 -42.73 -21.47
N GLU A 553 -6.76 -43.14 -22.12
CA GLU A 553 -7.20 -42.62 -23.39
C GLU A 553 -8.24 -41.52 -23.15
N TYR A 554 -8.08 -40.37 -23.81
CA TYR A 554 -9.04 -39.28 -23.74
C TYR A 554 -9.25 -38.68 -25.12
N GLU A 555 -10.42 -38.97 -25.70
CA GLU A 555 -10.88 -38.43 -26.99
C GLU A 555 -9.81 -38.51 -28.11
N GLU A 556 -9.50 -37.39 -28.76
CA GLU A 556 -8.53 -37.30 -29.87
C GLU A 556 -7.08 -37.05 -29.40
N LEU A 557 -6.78 -37.19 -28.11
CA LEU A 557 -5.44 -37.02 -27.56
C LEU A 557 -4.63 -38.32 -27.60
N VAL A 558 -3.32 -38.19 -27.72
CA VAL A 558 -2.39 -39.33 -27.62
C VAL A 558 -2.56 -39.99 -26.26
N PRO A 559 -2.69 -41.33 -26.18
CA PRO A 559 -2.80 -42.04 -24.91
C PRO A 559 -1.69 -41.65 -23.94
N ILE A 560 -2.08 -41.31 -22.71
CA ILE A 560 -1.13 -40.89 -21.67
C ILE A 560 -0.81 -42.10 -20.80
N GLU A 561 0.47 -42.43 -20.72
CA GLU A 561 0.96 -43.47 -19.81
C GLU A 561 1.08 -42.91 -18.39
N ILE A 562 0.35 -43.50 -17.45
CA ILE A 562 0.37 -43.15 -16.03
C ILE A 562 0.97 -44.30 -15.24
N CYS A 563 2.10 -44.05 -14.58
CA CYS A 563 2.70 -44.99 -13.64
C CYS A 563 2.09 -44.78 -12.25
N ILE A 564 1.24 -45.73 -11.84
CA ILE A 564 0.64 -45.77 -10.50
C ILE A 564 1.55 -46.58 -9.60
N ARG A 565 1.92 -45.96 -8.47
CA ARG A 565 2.76 -46.58 -7.44
C ARG A 565 1.95 -46.74 -6.18
N GLU A 566 2.03 -47.91 -5.57
CA GLU A 566 1.29 -48.24 -4.37
C GLU A 566 2.24 -48.77 -3.30
N ILE A 567 2.00 -48.38 -2.05
CA ILE A 567 2.76 -48.82 -0.89
C ILE A 567 1.82 -49.40 0.14
N ASN A 568 2.16 -50.59 0.62
CA ASN A 568 1.42 -51.23 1.71
C ASN A 568 1.83 -50.65 3.06
N ILE A 569 0.89 -50.02 3.75
CA ILE A 569 1.07 -49.46 5.09
C ILE A 569 -0.03 -49.98 6.02
N PRO A 570 0.28 -50.38 7.27
CA PRO A 570 -0.74 -50.76 8.25
C PRO A 570 -1.73 -49.64 8.52
N ILE A 571 -3.01 -49.98 8.72
CA ILE A 571 -4.07 -48.96 8.94
C ILE A 571 -3.82 -48.13 10.21
N GLU A 572 -3.21 -48.74 11.23
CA GLU A 572 -2.89 -48.11 12.52
C GLU A 572 -1.93 -46.93 12.34
N VAL A 573 -1.10 -46.95 11.30
CA VAL A 573 -0.21 -45.83 10.94
C VAL A 573 -1.02 -44.63 10.47
N ILE A 574 -2.00 -44.84 9.59
CA ILE A 574 -2.88 -43.77 9.12
C ILE A 574 -3.71 -43.22 10.29
N GLU A 575 -4.18 -44.10 11.17
CA GLU A 575 -5.00 -43.70 12.32
C GLU A 575 -4.19 -42.89 13.34
N SER A 576 -3.00 -43.34 13.69
CA SER A 576 -2.13 -42.67 14.66
C SER A 576 -1.57 -41.34 14.17
N THR A 577 -1.30 -41.20 12.86
CA THR A 577 -0.76 -39.95 12.28
C THR A 577 -1.78 -38.81 12.19
N GLN A 578 -3.03 -39.02 12.61
CA GLN A 578 -3.99 -37.92 12.84
C GLN A 578 -3.59 -37.04 14.04
N ASP A 579 -2.85 -37.57 15.01
CA ASP A 579 -2.32 -36.77 16.10
C ASP A 579 -1.11 -35.96 15.63
N SER A 580 -1.28 -34.64 15.49
CA SER A 580 -0.19 -33.71 15.16
C SER A 580 1.01 -33.75 16.10
N LYS A 581 0.86 -34.26 17.33
CA LYS A 581 1.98 -34.44 18.28
C LYS A 581 2.85 -35.65 17.96
N LEU A 582 2.32 -36.62 17.21
CA LEU A 582 3.08 -37.76 16.74
C LEU A 582 3.94 -37.33 15.56
N LEU A 583 5.25 -37.17 15.79
CA LEU A 583 6.16 -36.62 14.79
C LEU A 583 6.47 -37.61 13.66
N GLN A 584 6.58 -38.89 14.00
CA GLN A 584 6.94 -39.95 13.07
C GLN A 584 6.47 -41.31 13.58
N VAL A 585 6.40 -42.27 12.65
CA VAL A 585 6.11 -43.68 12.91
C VAL A 585 7.17 -44.55 12.25
N THR A 586 7.31 -45.80 12.69
CA THR A 586 8.24 -46.76 12.08
C THR A 586 7.48 -47.92 11.49
N VAL A 587 7.72 -48.22 10.21
CA VAL A 587 7.13 -49.35 9.48
C VAL A 587 8.26 -50.16 8.88
N ASN A 588 8.37 -51.44 9.23
CA ASN A 588 9.45 -52.33 8.77
C ASN A 588 10.88 -51.76 8.97
N GLY A 589 11.10 -51.03 10.08
CA GLY A 589 12.37 -50.36 10.38
C GLY A 589 12.59 -49.04 9.63
N THR A 590 11.66 -48.65 8.75
CA THR A 590 11.69 -47.40 8.00
C THR A 590 10.92 -46.32 8.74
N CYS A 591 11.56 -45.18 8.98
CA CYS A 591 10.94 -44.03 9.62
C CYS A 591 10.10 -43.25 8.60
N ILE A 592 8.83 -43.02 8.93
CA ILE A 592 7.88 -42.24 8.13
C ILE A 592 7.45 -41.04 8.96
N GLN A 593 7.73 -39.84 8.47
CA GLN A 593 7.36 -38.60 9.12
C GLN A 593 5.86 -38.34 8.95
N ASN A 594 5.21 -37.88 10.02
CA ASN A 594 3.83 -37.41 9.97
C ASN A 594 3.78 -36.05 9.24
N GLY A 595 3.04 -35.95 8.14
CA GLY A 595 2.91 -34.71 7.36
C GLY A 595 2.45 -33.50 8.19
N LEU A 596 1.59 -33.69 9.20
CA LEU A 596 1.15 -32.61 10.10
C LEU A 596 2.27 -32.05 10.98
N SER A 597 3.31 -32.85 11.23
CA SER A 597 4.42 -32.49 12.11
C SER A 597 5.55 -31.73 11.41
N VAL A 598 5.55 -31.64 10.08
CA VAL A 598 6.67 -31.05 9.32
C VAL A 598 6.96 -29.62 9.80
N ASN A 599 5.91 -28.84 10.08
CA ASN A 599 6.02 -27.46 10.56
C ASN A 599 6.63 -27.35 11.98
N SER A 600 6.38 -28.32 12.86
CA SER A 600 6.96 -28.34 14.21
C SER A 600 8.36 -28.96 14.25
N CYS A 601 8.65 -29.92 13.36
CA CYS A 601 9.93 -30.62 13.29
C CYS A 601 11.04 -29.78 12.66
N ASN A 602 10.80 -29.21 11.48
CA ASN A 602 11.77 -28.38 10.77
C ASN A 602 11.08 -27.24 10.03
N LYS A 603 11.16 -26.04 10.63
CA LYS A 603 10.55 -24.82 10.08
C LYS A 603 11.10 -24.45 8.71
N LYS A 604 12.38 -24.72 8.42
CA LYS A 604 12.97 -24.42 7.10
C LYS A 604 12.42 -25.34 6.03
N VAL A 605 12.29 -26.63 6.30
CA VAL A 605 11.62 -27.57 5.39
C VAL A 605 10.15 -27.18 5.18
N ALA A 606 9.45 -26.81 6.25
CA ALA A 606 8.05 -26.38 6.16
C ALA A 606 7.86 -25.07 5.38
N ALA A 607 8.81 -24.13 5.50
CA ALA A 607 8.85 -22.90 4.73
C ALA A 607 9.45 -23.09 3.31
N ALA A 608 9.82 -24.32 2.93
CA ALA A 608 10.44 -24.67 1.65
C ALA A 608 11.82 -24.02 1.40
N GLU A 609 12.49 -23.64 2.48
CA GLU A 609 13.89 -23.17 2.49
C GLU A 609 14.89 -24.33 2.32
N GLU A 610 14.51 -25.51 2.78
CA GLU A 610 15.30 -26.73 2.67
C GLU A 610 14.44 -27.84 2.04
N ILE A 611 15.09 -28.73 1.28
CA ILE A 611 14.40 -29.87 0.68
C ILE A 611 14.05 -30.86 1.78
N ASN A 612 12.82 -31.39 1.76
CA ASN A 612 12.45 -32.48 2.64
C ASN A 612 13.12 -33.78 2.19
N GLU A 613 14.06 -34.28 2.98
CA GLU A 613 14.76 -35.54 2.72
C GLU A 613 14.05 -36.77 3.32
N SER A 614 12.99 -36.55 4.11
CA SER A 614 12.24 -37.61 4.78
C SER A 614 11.24 -38.30 3.86
N ILE A 615 10.79 -39.49 4.28
CA ILE A 615 9.57 -40.12 3.78
C ILE A 615 8.41 -39.50 4.56
N VAL A 616 7.47 -38.85 3.88
CA VAL A 616 6.35 -38.13 4.50
C VAL A 616 5.05 -38.80 4.13
N LEU A 617 4.21 -39.09 5.14
CA LEU A 617 2.85 -39.56 4.94
C LEU A 617 1.85 -38.42 5.12
N THR A 618 1.00 -38.26 4.11
CA THR A 618 -0.11 -37.30 4.11
C THR A 618 -1.42 -38.02 3.83
N SER A 619 -2.47 -37.76 4.60
CA SER A 619 -3.78 -38.40 4.41
C SER A 619 -4.94 -37.42 4.54
N ARG A 620 -6.08 -37.73 3.92
CA ARG A 620 -7.30 -36.93 4.09
C ARG A 620 -7.75 -36.84 5.56
N LYS A 621 -7.61 -37.93 6.32
CA LYS A 621 -7.96 -37.97 7.75
C LYS A 621 -7.18 -36.95 8.58
N GLN A 622 -5.91 -36.67 8.24
CA GLN A 622 -5.12 -35.61 8.91
C GLN A 622 -5.76 -34.22 8.81
N TYR A 623 -6.59 -33.97 7.80
CA TYR A 623 -7.26 -32.70 7.57
C TYR A 623 -8.78 -32.78 7.82
N GLY A 624 -9.28 -33.86 8.42
CA GLY A 624 -10.71 -34.08 8.64
C GLY A 624 -11.51 -34.28 7.36
N LEU A 625 -10.86 -34.64 6.26
CA LEU A 625 -11.51 -34.87 4.96
C LEU A 625 -11.98 -36.33 4.83
N SER A 626 -13.09 -36.53 4.13
CA SER A 626 -13.65 -37.86 3.89
C SER A 626 -12.86 -38.63 2.84
N ASP A 627 -12.58 -39.90 3.11
CA ASP A 627 -12.02 -40.85 2.13
C ASP A 627 -13.04 -41.18 1.01
N ASN A 628 -14.34 -41.01 1.29
CA ASN A 628 -15.45 -41.44 0.42
C ASN A 628 -16.18 -40.27 -0.28
N ALA A 629 -15.51 -39.14 -0.47
CA ALA A 629 -16.08 -37.96 -1.11
C ALA A 629 -15.12 -37.35 -2.15
N VAL A 630 -15.65 -36.59 -3.10
CA VAL A 630 -14.84 -35.69 -3.92
C VAL A 630 -14.49 -34.46 -3.09
N VAL A 631 -13.23 -34.02 -3.15
CA VAL A 631 -12.75 -32.85 -2.43
C VAL A 631 -12.40 -31.76 -3.44
N PHE A 632 -13.21 -30.71 -3.48
CA PHE A 632 -12.88 -29.47 -4.19
C PHE A 632 -12.05 -28.59 -3.26
N CYS A 633 -10.99 -27.96 -3.78
CA CYS A 633 -10.11 -27.12 -2.98
C CYS A 633 -9.83 -25.77 -3.65
N ASN A 634 -9.74 -24.73 -2.83
CA ASN A 634 -9.20 -23.43 -3.20
C ASN A 634 -8.38 -22.91 -2.01
N PHE A 635 -7.08 -22.76 -2.21
CA PHE A 635 -6.14 -22.31 -1.16
C PHE A 635 -5.77 -20.83 -1.29
N ASN A 636 -6.56 -20.04 -2.02
CA ASN A 636 -6.36 -18.60 -2.11
C ASN A 636 -6.82 -17.88 -0.83
N GLN A 637 -6.30 -16.66 -0.64
CA GLN A 637 -6.86 -15.75 0.36
C GLN A 637 -8.31 -15.40 -0.01
N LEU A 638 -9.17 -15.35 1.02
CA LEU A 638 -10.62 -15.26 0.86
C LEU A 638 -11.10 -13.99 0.15
N TYR A 639 -10.31 -12.92 0.14
CA TYR A 639 -10.68 -11.68 -0.56
C TYR A 639 -10.87 -11.88 -2.08
N LYS A 640 -10.33 -12.96 -2.66
CA LYS A 640 -10.51 -13.32 -4.08
C LYS A 640 -11.84 -14.02 -4.36
N THR A 641 -12.58 -14.40 -3.33
CA THR A 641 -13.91 -15.01 -3.46
C THR A 641 -14.96 -13.93 -3.28
N ASP A 642 -15.90 -13.86 -4.21
CA ASP A 642 -17.08 -13.00 -4.14
C ASP A 642 -18.37 -13.85 -4.04
N PRO A 643 -19.54 -13.23 -3.85
CA PRO A 643 -20.80 -13.97 -3.79
C PRO A 643 -21.05 -14.87 -5.01
N SER A 644 -20.72 -14.40 -6.22
CA SER A 644 -20.93 -15.17 -7.45
C SER A 644 -20.06 -16.43 -7.52
N ILE A 645 -18.79 -16.33 -7.13
CA ILE A 645 -17.87 -17.47 -7.04
C ILE A 645 -18.39 -18.47 -6.00
N LEU A 646 -18.86 -18.01 -4.83
CA LEU A 646 -19.38 -18.92 -3.81
C LEU A 646 -20.67 -19.59 -4.26
N GLU A 647 -21.60 -18.86 -4.88
CA GLU A 647 -22.82 -19.42 -5.46
C GLU A 647 -22.51 -20.50 -6.50
N MET A 648 -21.53 -20.26 -7.38
CA MET A 648 -21.05 -21.25 -8.34
C MET A 648 -20.52 -22.51 -7.64
N TRP A 649 -19.77 -22.37 -6.55
CA TRP A 649 -19.29 -23.52 -5.79
C TRP A 649 -20.43 -24.29 -5.12
N VAL A 650 -21.40 -23.59 -4.52
CA VAL A 650 -22.58 -24.21 -3.92
C VAL A 650 -23.38 -24.97 -4.98
N TYR A 651 -23.60 -24.37 -6.15
CA TYR A 651 -24.29 -25.02 -7.27
C TYR A 651 -23.63 -26.34 -7.68
N HIS A 652 -22.30 -26.36 -7.85
CA HIS A 652 -21.59 -27.58 -8.22
C HIS A 652 -21.61 -28.65 -7.13
N LEU A 653 -21.58 -28.25 -5.86
CA LEU A 653 -21.73 -29.17 -4.73
C LEU A 653 -23.13 -29.81 -4.71
N ASP A 654 -24.18 -29.02 -4.97
CA ASP A 654 -25.56 -29.49 -5.02
C ASP A 654 -25.81 -30.42 -6.22
N GLU A 655 -25.34 -30.06 -7.42
CA GLU A 655 -25.46 -30.92 -8.60
C GLU A 655 -24.73 -32.26 -8.41
N PHE A 656 -23.54 -32.23 -7.83
CA PHE A 656 -22.79 -33.45 -7.57
C PHE A 656 -23.53 -34.35 -6.56
N CYS A 657 -24.14 -33.76 -5.53
CA CYS A 657 -24.99 -34.50 -4.60
C CYS A 657 -26.21 -35.09 -5.29
N PHE A 658 -26.84 -34.35 -6.21
CA PHE A 658 -27.99 -34.83 -6.98
C PHE A 658 -27.63 -36.02 -7.88
N LEU A 659 -26.58 -35.90 -8.69
CA LEU A 659 -26.14 -36.94 -9.62
C LEU A 659 -25.70 -38.23 -8.90
N THR A 660 -24.98 -38.11 -7.78
CA THR A 660 -24.56 -39.27 -6.99
C THR A 660 -25.73 -39.96 -6.28
N SER A 661 -26.74 -39.20 -5.83
CA SER A 661 -27.96 -39.77 -5.25
C SER A 661 -28.83 -40.50 -6.28
N HIS A 662 -28.84 -40.05 -7.55
CA HIS A 662 -29.57 -40.69 -8.64
C HIS A 662 -28.86 -41.96 -9.13
N ALA A 663 -27.52 -41.91 -9.26
CA ALA A 663 -26.71 -43.08 -9.59
C ALA A 663 -26.85 -44.20 -8.56
N ARG A 664 -26.91 -43.87 -7.25
CA ARG A 664 -27.14 -44.84 -6.17
C ARG A 664 -28.58 -45.39 -6.09
N LYS A 665 -29.56 -44.76 -6.73
CA LYS A 665 -30.94 -45.28 -6.83
C LYS A 665 -31.16 -46.18 -8.05
N ASN A 666 -30.27 -46.11 -9.03
CA ASN A 666 -30.32 -46.87 -10.29
C ASN A 666 -29.29 -48.02 -10.36
N MET A 667 -28.50 -48.21 -9.30
CA MET A 667 -27.77 -49.44 -8.97
C MET A 667 -28.49 -50.16 -7.84
#